data_AF-A0A518GY72-F1
#
_entry.id   AF-A0A518GY72-F1
#
_cell.length_a   1.000
_cell.length_b   1.000
_cell.length_c   1.000
_cell.angle_alpha   90.00
_cell.angle_beta   90.00
_cell.angle_gamma   90.00
#
_symmetry.space_group_name_H-M   'P 1'
#
loop_
_entity.id
_entity.type
_entity.pdbx_description
1 polymer ?
#
loop_
_entity_poly.entity_id
_entity_poly.type
_entity_poly.pdbx_seq_one_letter_code
_entity_poly.pdbx_strand_id
1 'polypeptide(L)'
;MRLDPRRDRLAVLMTAALMAASLTSGNASAQGPGRGSGGYPQQPGRPGNFGSGPGGQAGVQGGQPPQQGEGEQAEAAGAPLVDLGSIPTDTAPLARYLPSSATGVFLEFPGLNSTPDAWRGSAAHGILNDTTLGAMIRELISQAVEAAPNAPAGVMTGPEVALIAEHIARQGFVAASPADDERGEHYMVLVIRKGAHRDVRAVFGKLIGTIAAQGTKPQVVSKGGNRQVVVMDLPAFGDAEGGDWAWWIEGEDLVFVFDGSDGADRVIAALDGQEPNAVEDPIRRELMAVDGSFQPVMFGAWRFDRPGASEGERTLSQENGLSRADLRWGFDGEESLTVLRLPAAAPRQGIMTLFDQPKVPLGELPPIPADVSDVSVLSVDPAGLLDAIVALSEQDNPALAEQIGAFEQAFADRARFDLRDDVLASLGPKIATYTLPRPDAQRAGGNPIAGVMNALGGLGLPQFVVAIEVKDAPSFTPKLDGMILALNQQIASALEGTQTPPPPEAPGGSGRGPGGDRQPTERPEPPKFSMTLASPRTYLLKLPDGLYGLTGYQPTITLGNQYLIFASNPVAARQCRELESADEAERWAAGSDLAARLPSDLTMMFVTDPSRTLPEAIASLPDALNLAMHPPATPPATAFGGPAGGGSDRGRPMSSGPPGGGSSSGSRGSFDSSSRSPGSPGEYSGSGEYSGGAGSSAGANQSGGSGGPQAGATSPAEPGTIRIDPSLIPSSDAIRNFLFPALYTVSVDDQGIRLEGRETLPAQWGVSGIGRGLSIPLQSFPGVGGGD
;
A
#
# COMPACT_ATOMS: atom_id res chain seq x y z
N MET A 1 -3.28 -11.34 -16.35
CA MET A 1 -1.99 -12.07 -16.42
C MET A 1 -1.68 -12.74 -15.08
N ARG A 2 -1.54 -14.08 -15.02
CA ARG A 2 -0.89 -14.73 -13.87
C ARG A 2 0.62 -14.61 -14.07
N LEU A 3 1.30 -13.92 -13.16
CA LEU A 3 2.76 -13.89 -13.13
C LEU A 3 3.29 -15.28 -12.74
N ASP A 4 4.44 -15.65 -13.31
CA ASP A 4 5.15 -16.90 -13.00
C ASP A 4 5.56 -16.92 -11.51
N PRO A 5 5.28 -17.97 -10.73
CA PRO A 5 5.70 -18.10 -9.32
C PRO A 5 7.21 -17.94 -9.10
N ARG A 6 8.05 -18.20 -10.13
CA ARG A 6 9.50 -17.95 -10.07
C ARG A 6 9.82 -16.45 -10.06
N ARG A 7 8.94 -15.60 -10.61
CA ARG A 7 9.05 -14.13 -10.61
C ARG A 7 8.53 -13.48 -9.34
N ASP A 8 7.58 -14.11 -8.64
CA ASP A 8 7.19 -13.67 -7.30
C ASP A 8 8.40 -13.70 -6.34
N ARG A 9 9.39 -14.58 -6.57
CA ARG A 9 10.67 -14.61 -5.84
C ARG A 9 11.52 -13.37 -6.09
N LEU A 10 11.60 -12.94 -7.35
CA LEU A 10 12.27 -11.71 -7.78
C LEU A 10 11.56 -10.49 -7.20
N ALA A 11 10.23 -10.48 -7.23
CA ALA A 11 9.42 -9.43 -6.63
C ALA A 11 9.63 -9.38 -5.12
N VAL A 12 9.67 -10.50 -4.39
CA VAL A 12 9.89 -10.48 -2.92
C VAL A 12 11.32 -10.09 -2.54
N LEU A 13 12.36 -10.53 -3.26
CA LEU A 13 13.75 -10.16 -2.98
C LEU A 13 14.09 -8.74 -3.44
N MET A 14 13.59 -8.32 -4.61
CA MET A 14 13.68 -6.91 -5.02
C MET A 14 12.78 -6.04 -4.17
N THR A 15 11.62 -6.49 -3.73
CA THR A 15 10.80 -5.77 -2.74
C THR A 15 11.48 -5.81 -1.39
N ALA A 16 12.27 -6.82 -1.02
CA ALA A 16 13.06 -6.80 0.23
C ALA A 16 14.31 -5.92 0.11
N ALA A 17 14.90 -5.76 -1.08
CA ALA A 17 16.02 -4.85 -1.34
C ALA A 17 15.54 -3.40 -1.55
N LEU A 18 14.43 -3.21 -2.25
CA LEU A 18 13.67 -1.96 -2.37
C LEU A 18 13.01 -1.61 -1.05
N MET A 19 12.56 -2.57 -0.24
CA MET A 19 12.16 -2.35 1.15
C MET A 19 13.39 -2.14 2.01
N ALA A 20 14.56 -2.75 1.81
CA ALA A 20 15.75 -2.34 2.58
C ALA A 20 16.14 -0.89 2.25
N ALA A 21 15.96 -0.47 1.00
CA ALA A 21 16.09 0.93 0.57
C ALA A 21 14.93 1.82 1.07
N SER A 22 13.68 1.31 1.09
CA SER A 22 12.44 2.02 1.47
C SER A 22 12.02 1.81 2.93
N LEU A 23 12.70 0.97 3.72
CA LEU A 23 12.49 0.80 5.16
C LEU A 23 13.26 1.87 5.93
N THR A 24 13.99 2.74 5.20
CA THR A 24 14.28 4.11 5.64
C THR A 24 13.07 5.05 5.49
N SER A 25 11.94 4.60 4.91
CA SER A 25 10.67 5.32 4.72
C SER A 25 9.43 4.38 4.87
N GLY A 26 9.13 3.98 6.11
CA GLY A 26 8.25 2.85 6.43
C GLY A 26 6.80 2.84 5.93
N ASN A 27 6.28 1.64 5.60
CA ASN A 27 5.15 0.93 6.24
C ASN A 27 4.96 -0.44 5.53
N ALA A 28 4.48 -1.47 6.23
CA ALA A 28 4.26 -2.82 5.72
C ALA A 28 2.83 -3.31 6.01
N SER A 29 2.10 -3.75 4.98
CA SER A 29 0.86 -4.50 5.15
C SER A 29 0.72 -5.55 4.04
N ALA A 30 0.95 -6.81 4.38
CA ALA A 30 0.56 -7.97 3.58
C ALA A 30 -0.16 -8.97 4.51
N GLN A 31 -1.48 -9.11 4.36
CA GLN A 31 -2.26 -10.20 4.94
C GLN A 31 -2.85 -11.02 3.78
N GLY A 32 -2.35 -12.24 3.59
CA GLY A 32 -2.99 -13.27 2.78
C GLY A 32 -3.96 -14.12 3.63
N PRO A 33 -5.03 -14.69 3.04
CA PRO A 33 -6.05 -15.41 3.78
C PRO A 33 -5.59 -16.81 4.21
N GLY A 34 -5.78 -17.11 5.51
CA GLY A 34 -5.45 -18.40 6.12
C GLY A 34 -6.32 -19.55 5.61
N ARG A 35 -5.69 -20.65 5.20
CA ARG A 35 -6.34 -21.95 4.95
C ARG A 35 -6.23 -22.86 6.16
N GLY A 36 -7.35 -23.54 6.46
CA GLY A 36 -7.56 -24.37 7.65
C GLY A 36 -6.68 -25.61 7.75
N SER A 37 -6.38 -25.98 8.99
CA SER A 37 -5.59 -27.13 9.42
C SER A 37 -6.29 -28.47 9.16
N GLY A 38 -5.73 -29.29 8.28
CA GLY A 38 -6.03 -30.73 8.18
C GLY A 38 -5.07 -31.54 9.05
N GLY A 39 -5.61 -32.46 9.86
CA GLY A 39 -4.86 -33.22 10.86
C GLY A 39 -3.89 -34.27 10.29
N TYR A 40 -2.79 -34.49 11.01
CA TYR A 40 -1.85 -35.59 10.77
C TYR A 40 -2.18 -36.81 11.62
N PRO A 41 -2.11 -38.04 11.07
CA PRO A 41 -2.14 -39.27 11.86
C PRO A 41 -0.77 -39.58 12.47
N GLN A 42 -0.80 -40.15 13.68
CA GLN A 42 0.36 -40.66 14.40
C GLN A 42 1.10 -41.74 13.62
N GLN A 43 2.44 -41.77 13.73
CA GLN A 43 3.23 -42.97 13.45
C GLN A 43 4.16 -43.36 14.61
N PRO A 44 4.45 -44.67 14.77
CA PRO A 44 5.02 -45.22 15.99
C PRO A 44 6.52 -45.57 15.88
N GLY A 45 7.17 -45.68 17.05
CA GLY A 45 8.21 -46.67 17.30
C GLY A 45 9.67 -46.24 17.10
N ARG A 46 10.37 -45.97 18.21
CA ARG A 46 11.83 -46.04 18.32
C ARG A 46 12.27 -47.47 18.69
N PRO A 47 13.37 -47.95 18.10
CA PRO A 47 14.50 -48.49 18.87
C PRO A 47 15.81 -47.81 18.38
N GLY A 48 16.92 -47.75 19.08
CA GLY A 48 17.40 -48.50 20.22
C GLY A 48 18.76 -47.95 20.65
N ASN A 49 19.28 -48.63 21.66
CA ASN A 49 20.32 -48.27 22.60
C ASN A 49 21.74 -48.64 22.12
N PHE A 50 22.72 -47.74 22.27
CA PHE A 50 24.17 -48.00 22.36
C PHE A 50 24.74 -46.82 23.16
N GLY A 51 25.67 -46.92 24.10
CA GLY A 51 26.62 -47.95 24.49
C GLY A 51 27.72 -47.21 25.25
N SER A 52 28.06 -47.71 26.43
CA SER A 52 28.77 -47.06 27.53
C SER A 52 30.31 -47.05 27.45
N GLY A 53 30.93 -45.92 27.86
CA GLY A 53 32.20 -45.77 28.62
C GLY A 53 33.52 -46.29 28.01
N PRO A 54 34.70 -46.10 28.67
CA PRO A 54 35.03 -45.50 29.98
C PRO A 54 35.96 -44.26 29.84
N GLY A 55 36.26 -43.38 30.78
CA GLY A 55 36.52 -43.46 32.22
C GLY A 55 37.67 -42.47 32.52
N GLY A 56 37.50 -41.58 33.52
CA GLY A 56 38.50 -40.56 33.87
C GLY A 56 38.12 -39.72 35.09
N GLN A 57 38.17 -40.34 36.28
CA GLN A 57 38.33 -39.69 37.59
C GLN A 57 39.74 -39.05 37.69
N ALA A 58 40.10 -38.07 38.53
CA ALA A 58 39.47 -37.26 39.56
C ALA A 58 40.45 -36.11 39.89
N GLY A 59 39.96 -35.03 40.52
CA GLY A 59 40.80 -33.98 41.08
C GLY A 59 39.98 -32.84 41.70
N VAL A 60 39.23 -33.12 42.77
CA VAL A 60 38.50 -32.11 43.54
C VAL A 60 39.38 -31.67 44.71
N GLN A 61 39.78 -30.40 44.72
CA GLN A 61 40.31 -29.71 45.89
C GLN A 61 39.27 -28.67 46.33
N GLY A 62 38.84 -28.78 47.59
CA GLY A 62 37.84 -27.91 48.20
C GLY A 62 38.38 -26.51 48.47
N GLY A 63 37.60 -25.51 48.10
CA GLY A 63 37.75 -24.11 48.48
C GLY A 63 36.43 -23.57 49.03
N GLN A 64 36.53 -22.75 50.08
CA GLN A 64 35.45 -22.18 50.87
C GLN A 64 34.44 -21.36 50.04
N PRO A 65 33.17 -21.25 50.49
CA PRO A 65 32.18 -20.40 49.84
C PRO A 65 32.51 -18.91 50.08
N PRO A 66 32.62 -18.07 49.03
CA PRO A 66 32.63 -16.63 49.22
C PRO A 66 31.23 -16.14 49.59
N GLN A 67 31.23 -15.13 50.44
CA GLN A 67 30.07 -14.45 50.99
C GLN A 67 29.20 -13.86 49.87
N GLN A 68 27.88 -13.93 50.09
CA GLN A 68 26.87 -13.22 49.30
C GLN A 68 27.14 -11.72 49.37
N GLY A 69 27.77 -11.20 48.31
CA GLY A 69 27.82 -9.79 48.00
C GLY A 69 26.51 -9.34 47.39
N GLU A 70 26.09 -8.13 47.75
CA GLU A 70 24.90 -7.43 47.29
C GLU A 70 24.82 -7.43 45.76
N GLY A 71 23.63 -7.70 45.23
CA GLY A 71 23.39 -7.81 43.79
C GLY A 71 23.58 -6.47 43.09
N GLU A 72 24.76 -6.26 42.51
CA GLU A 72 24.91 -5.45 41.31
C GLU A 72 23.98 -6.06 40.24
N GLN A 73 22.85 -5.40 39.99
CA GLN A 73 22.17 -5.55 38.72
C GLN A 73 23.20 -5.20 37.65
N ALA A 74 23.79 -6.23 37.04
CA ALA A 74 24.60 -6.09 35.85
C ALA A 74 23.69 -5.48 34.79
N GLU A 75 23.74 -4.16 34.69
CA GLU A 75 23.27 -3.37 33.57
C GLU A 75 23.79 -4.10 32.33
N ALA A 76 22.88 -4.70 31.57
CA ALA A 76 23.21 -5.48 30.39
C ALA A 76 23.89 -4.50 29.42
N ALA A 77 25.21 -4.41 29.49
CA ALA A 77 26.01 -3.58 28.62
C ALA A 77 25.76 -4.08 27.20
N GLY A 78 24.87 -3.38 26.49
CA GLY A 78 24.54 -3.67 25.11
C GLY A 78 25.84 -3.76 24.33
N ALA A 79 25.97 -4.77 23.48
CA ALA A 79 27.13 -4.90 22.61
C ALA A 79 27.34 -3.55 21.88
N PRO A 80 28.59 -3.05 21.78
CA PRO A 80 28.86 -1.77 21.14
C PRO A 80 28.28 -1.79 19.72
N LEU A 81 27.48 -0.78 19.40
CA LEU A 81 26.93 -0.61 18.06
C LEU A 81 28.08 -0.56 17.05
N VAL A 82 27.95 -1.34 15.97
CA VAL A 82 28.92 -1.36 14.89
C VAL A 82 28.93 0.02 14.21
N ASP A 83 30.08 0.69 14.21
CA ASP A 83 30.26 1.96 13.49
C ASP A 83 30.44 1.68 11.99
N LEU A 84 29.33 1.60 11.26
CA LEU A 84 29.32 1.41 9.81
C LEU A 84 29.96 2.58 9.04
N GLY A 85 30.14 3.74 9.67
CA GLY A 85 30.85 4.89 9.07
C GLY A 85 32.36 4.68 8.97
N SER A 86 32.91 3.75 9.75
CA SER A 86 34.34 3.41 9.73
C SER A 86 34.76 2.48 8.58
N ILE A 87 33.78 1.82 7.94
CA ILE A 87 34.03 0.91 6.81
C ILE A 87 34.48 1.75 5.60
N PRO A 88 35.71 1.56 5.06
CA PRO A 88 36.20 2.36 3.94
C PRO A 88 35.26 2.26 2.73
N THR A 89 34.93 3.38 2.11
CA THR A 89 34.13 3.39 0.87
C THR A 89 34.94 2.76 -0.27
N ASP A 90 34.41 1.69 -0.87
CA ASP A 90 34.90 1.18 -2.17
C ASP A 90 33.97 1.69 -3.27
N THR A 91 34.53 2.37 -4.28
CA THR A 91 33.79 2.95 -5.41
C THR A 91 33.88 2.10 -6.67
N ALA A 92 34.56 0.94 -6.62
CA ALA A 92 34.70 0.07 -7.77
C ALA A 92 33.32 -0.45 -8.24
N PRO A 93 32.98 -0.37 -9.54
CA PRO A 93 31.69 -0.80 -10.08
C PRO A 93 31.28 -2.20 -9.64
N LEU A 94 30.08 -2.36 -9.08
CA LEU A 94 29.54 -3.69 -8.76
C LEU A 94 29.11 -4.43 -10.03
N ALA A 95 28.87 -3.73 -11.14
CA ALA A 95 28.66 -4.34 -12.44
C ALA A 95 29.83 -5.22 -12.95
N ARG A 96 31.02 -5.17 -12.32
CA ARG A 96 32.13 -6.08 -12.63
C ARG A 96 31.80 -7.55 -12.37
N TYR A 97 30.85 -7.81 -11.47
CA TYR A 97 30.36 -9.15 -11.15
C TYR A 97 29.38 -9.69 -12.19
N LEU A 98 28.89 -8.85 -13.09
CA LEU A 98 27.85 -9.24 -14.03
C LEU A 98 28.45 -9.47 -15.40
N PRO A 99 28.21 -10.61 -16.06
CA PRO A 99 28.52 -10.77 -17.48
C PRO A 99 27.84 -9.68 -18.32
N SER A 100 28.44 -9.21 -19.41
CA SER A 100 27.82 -8.18 -20.26
C SER A 100 26.54 -8.66 -20.95
N SER A 101 26.42 -9.98 -21.17
CA SER A 101 25.19 -10.61 -21.67
C SER A 101 24.06 -10.62 -20.63
N ALA A 102 24.33 -10.20 -19.39
CA ALA A 102 23.40 -10.33 -18.28
C ALA A 102 22.30 -9.26 -18.17
N THR A 103 22.18 -8.34 -19.13
CA THR A 103 21.38 -7.12 -18.92
C THR A 103 19.88 -7.30 -19.20
N GLY A 104 19.32 -8.46 -18.85
CA GLY A 104 17.89 -8.68 -18.96
C GLY A 104 17.11 -7.86 -17.94
N VAL A 105 17.44 -8.06 -16.68
CA VAL A 105 17.08 -7.15 -15.58
C VAL A 105 18.35 -6.80 -14.84
N PHE A 106 18.59 -5.52 -14.60
CA PHE A 106 19.77 -5.01 -13.92
C PHE A 106 19.39 -3.86 -12.99
N LEU A 107 19.90 -3.86 -11.77
CA LEU A 107 19.77 -2.79 -10.79
C LEU A 107 21.07 -2.68 -10.00
N GLU A 108 21.73 -1.52 -10.08
CA GLU A 108 22.91 -1.21 -9.29
C GLU A 108 22.62 -0.02 -8.37
N PHE A 109 22.99 -0.19 -7.11
CA PHE A 109 22.98 0.86 -6.09
C PHE A 109 24.36 0.88 -5.46
N PRO A 110 25.27 1.79 -5.85
CA PRO A 110 26.62 1.85 -5.27
C PRO A 110 26.67 2.26 -3.79
N GLY A 111 25.54 2.52 -3.14
CA GLY A 111 25.46 2.90 -1.72
C GLY A 111 25.53 4.40 -1.49
N LEU A 112 24.90 4.89 -0.42
CA LEU A 112 24.90 6.31 -0.06
C LEU A 112 26.31 6.85 0.22
N ASN A 113 27.23 6.00 0.69
CA ASN A 113 28.62 6.41 0.94
C ASN A 113 29.42 6.64 -0.35
N SER A 114 28.93 6.21 -1.51
CA SER A 114 29.57 6.49 -2.81
C SER A 114 29.38 7.94 -3.27
N THR A 115 28.37 8.63 -2.73
CA THR A 115 28.01 10.01 -3.06
C THR A 115 27.68 10.82 -1.79
N PRO A 116 28.63 10.90 -0.84
CA PRO A 116 28.35 11.36 0.52
C PRO A 116 27.88 12.82 0.56
N ASP A 117 28.33 13.67 -0.36
CA ASP A 117 27.94 15.08 -0.39
C ASP A 117 26.50 15.25 -0.90
N ALA A 118 26.09 14.50 -1.92
CA ALA A 118 24.72 14.48 -2.41
C ALA A 118 23.76 13.94 -1.33
N TRP A 119 24.14 12.86 -0.65
CA TRP A 119 23.38 12.32 0.47
C TRP A 119 23.22 13.35 1.60
N ARG A 120 24.32 13.94 2.09
CA ARG A 120 24.27 14.95 3.17
C ARG A 120 23.50 16.22 2.79
N GLY A 121 23.48 16.58 1.51
CA GLY A 121 22.72 17.71 0.99
C GLY A 121 21.22 17.44 0.87
N SER A 122 20.77 16.20 0.99
CA SER A 122 19.36 15.84 0.85
C SER A 122 18.53 16.12 2.10
N ALA A 123 17.27 16.47 1.93
CA ALA A 123 16.33 16.58 3.04
C ALA A 123 16.05 15.23 3.70
N ALA A 124 16.15 14.12 2.95
CA ALA A 124 16.10 12.77 3.49
C ALA A 124 17.18 12.52 4.56
N HIS A 125 18.41 12.98 4.32
CA HIS A 125 19.47 12.91 5.33
C HIS A 125 19.11 13.75 6.55
N GLY A 126 18.64 14.98 6.37
CA GLY A 126 18.23 15.85 7.47
C GLY A 126 17.14 15.23 8.34
N ILE A 127 16.10 14.66 7.73
CA ILE A 127 15.05 13.94 8.45
C ILE A 127 15.63 12.76 9.24
N LEU A 128 16.46 11.92 8.61
CA LEU A 128 16.91 10.67 9.23
C LEU A 128 18.03 10.85 10.25
N ASN A 129 18.88 11.86 10.10
CA ASN A 129 20.08 12.06 10.91
C ASN A 129 20.00 13.28 11.83
N ASP A 130 19.27 14.33 11.45
CA ASP A 130 19.14 15.56 12.24
C ASP A 130 17.86 15.57 13.10
N THR A 131 17.00 14.55 12.95
CA THR A 131 15.87 14.29 13.85
C THR A 131 16.00 12.92 14.52
N THR A 132 15.10 12.61 15.45
CA THR A 132 15.06 11.30 16.11
C THR A 132 14.41 10.21 15.24
N LEU A 133 13.90 10.54 14.04
CA LEU A 133 13.19 9.59 13.17
C LEU A 133 14.06 8.38 12.80
N GLY A 134 15.33 8.56 12.45
CA GLY A 134 16.21 7.45 12.09
C GLY A 134 16.49 6.48 13.25
N ALA A 135 16.46 6.97 14.50
CA ALA A 135 16.53 6.11 15.68
C ALA A 135 15.21 5.37 15.92
N MET A 136 14.08 6.07 15.76
CA MET A 136 12.74 5.49 15.86
C MET A 136 12.52 4.34 14.87
N ILE A 137 12.90 4.52 13.60
CA ILE A 137 12.75 3.50 12.56
C ILE A 137 13.58 2.25 12.88
N ARG A 138 14.83 2.42 13.35
CA ARG A 138 15.68 1.28 13.76
C ARG A 138 15.04 0.46 14.88
N GLU A 139 14.51 1.14 15.90
CA GLU A 139 13.80 0.50 17.00
C GLU A 139 12.54 -0.22 16.52
N LEU A 140 11.78 0.41 15.63
CA LEU A 140 10.57 -0.15 15.05
C LEU A 140 10.84 -1.42 14.24
N ILE A 141 11.84 -1.40 13.35
CA ILE A 141 12.26 -2.58 12.59
C ILE A 141 12.66 -3.70 13.56
N SER A 142 13.40 -3.34 14.62
CA SER A 142 13.84 -4.30 15.61
C SER A 142 12.66 -5.03 16.25
N GLN A 143 11.69 -4.28 16.76
CA GLN A 143 10.52 -4.83 17.44
C GLN A 143 9.57 -5.55 16.46
N ALA A 144 9.41 -5.06 15.23
CA ALA A 144 8.55 -5.70 14.24
C ALA A 144 9.06 -7.09 13.83
N VAL A 145 10.39 -7.25 13.68
CA VAL A 145 11.01 -8.56 13.41
C VAL A 145 10.78 -9.51 14.58
N GLU A 146 10.90 -9.02 15.81
CA GLU A 146 10.70 -9.85 17.02
C GLU A 146 9.22 -10.21 17.26
N ALA A 147 8.29 -9.34 16.87
CA ALA A 147 6.86 -9.56 17.00
C ALA A 147 6.28 -10.44 15.88
N ALA A 148 7.01 -10.65 14.77
CA ALA A 148 6.50 -11.43 13.64
C ALA A 148 6.28 -12.90 14.03
N PRO A 149 5.07 -13.47 13.84
CA PRO A 149 4.72 -14.81 14.32
C PRO A 149 5.53 -15.93 13.64
N ASN A 150 6.08 -15.65 12.47
CA ASN A 150 6.91 -16.57 11.68
C ASN A 150 8.39 -16.18 11.68
N ALA A 151 8.81 -15.23 12.53
CA ALA A 151 10.23 -14.97 12.71
C ALA A 151 10.90 -16.28 13.13
N PRO A 152 11.88 -16.80 12.37
CA PRO A 152 12.53 -18.05 12.71
C PRO A 152 13.24 -17.84 14.05
N ALA A 153 12.64 -18.38 15.12
CA ALA A 153 13.03 -18.07 16.48
C ALA A 153 14.52 -18.35 16.69
N GLY A 154 15.25 -17.31 17.10
CA GLY A 154 16.67 -17.40 17.41
C GLY A 154 17.63 -17.36 16.21
N VAL A 155 17.15 -17.12 14.98
CA VAL A 155 18.05 -17.07 13.81
C VAL A 155 18.59 -15.65 13.56
N MET A 156 17.73 -14.63 13.59
CA MET A 156 18.15 -13.22 13.54
C MET A 156 17.34 -12.40 14.53
N THR A 157 18.02 -11.47 15.21
CA THR A 157 17.40 -10.48 16.10
C THR A 157 16.98 -9.24 15.33
N GLY A 158 16.06 -8.47 15.89
CA GLY A 158 15.64 -7.20 15.31
C GLY A 158 16.79 -6.24 14.98
N PRO A 159 17.75 -6.01 15.91
CA PRO A 159 18.89 -5.12 15.66
C PRO A 159 19.82 -5.62 14.55
N GLU A 160 19.94 -6.93 14.38
CA GLU A 160 20.74 -7.53 13.31
C GLU A 160 20.14 -7.27 11.93
N VAL A 161 18.80 -7.34 11.81
CA VAL A 161 18.10 -6.99 10.56
C VAL A 161 18.27 -5.50 10.25
N ALA A 162 18.13 -4.63 11.24
CA ALA A 162 18.37 -3.20 11.07
C ALA A 162 19.82 -2.91 10.63
N LEU A 163 20.82 -3.62 11.19
CA LEU A 163 22.21 -3.50 10.80
C LEU A 163 22.45 -3.94 9.34
N ILE A 164 21.84 -5.04 8.90
CA ILE A 164 21.92 -5.49 7.50
C ILE A 164 21.35 -4.41 6.57
N ALA A 165 20.17 -3.86 6.88
CA ALA A 165 19.52 -2.84 6.07
C ALA A 165 20.39 -1.57 5.99
N GLU A 166 20.94 -1.11 7.12
CA GLU A 166 21.84 0.06 7.15
C GLU A 166 23.14 -0.19 6.37
N HIS A 167 23.72 -1.39 6.48
CA HIS A 167 24.91 -1.76 5.71
C HIS A 167 24.64 -1.73 4.21
N ILE A 168 23.52 -2.31 3.76
CA ILE A 168 23.12 -2.29 2.34
C ILE A 168 22.89 -0.85 1.87
N ALA A 169 22.18 -0.02 2.65
CA ALA A 169 21.94 1.38 2.32
C ALA A 169 23.25 2.18 2.15
N ARG A 170 24.22 1.95 3.04
CA ARG A 170 25.50 2.68 3.03
C ARG A 170 26.46 2.18 1.96
N GLN A 171 26.63 0.87 1.83
CA GLN A 171 27.68 0.26 1.01
C GLN A 171 27.20 -0.11 -0.39
N GLY A 172 25.91 -0.36 -0.56
CA GLY A 172 25.31 -0.67 -1.84
C GLY A 172 25.25 -2.15 -2.19
N PHE A 173 24.57 -2.43 -3.30
CA PHE A 173 24.42 -3.76 -3.87
C PHE A 173 24.25 -3.69 -5.40
N VAL A 174 24.39 -4.82 -6.07
CA VAL A 174 23.90 -5.01 -7.43
C VAL A 174 23.06 -6.27 -7.51
N ALA A 175 21.95 -6.20 -8.24
CA ALA A 175 21.11 -7.34 -8.55
C ALA A 175 20.91 -7.42 -10.07
N ALA A 176 21.02 -8.61 -10.63
CA ALA A 176 20.75 -8.82 -12.05
C ALA A 176 20.19 -10.21 -12.34
N SER A 177 19.41 -10.32 -13.41
CA SER A 177 18.99 -11.59 -13.98
C SER A 177 19.47 -11.65 -15.43
N PRO A 178 20.53 -12.43 -15.70
CA PRO A 178 21.03 -12.62 -17.05
C PRO A 178 20.00 -13.24 -17.97
N ALA A 179 20.07 -12.86 -19.25
CA ALA A 179 19.29 -13.46 -20.33
C ALA A 179 20.26 -14.10 -21.31
N ASP A 180 20.33 -15.43 -21.34
CA ASP A 180 21.10 -16.17 -22.33
C ASP A 180 20.27 -17.33 -22.91
N ASP A 181 19.62 -17.07 -24.05
CA ASP A 181 18.78 -18.06 -24.73
C ASP A 181 19.56 -19.18 -25.38
N GLU A 182 20.83 -18.94 -25.76
CA GLU A 182 21.61 -20.00 -26.42
C GLU A 182 21.80 -21.20 -25.49
N ARG A 183 21.74 -20.96 -24.17
CA ARG A 183 21.94 -21.97 -23.14
C ARG A 183 20.67 -22.34 -22.38
N GLY A 184 19.62 -21.51 -22.46
CA GLY A 184 18.39 -21.70 -21.68
C GLY A 184 18.61 -21.58 -20.17
N GLU A 185 19.66 -20.89 -19.76
CA GLU A 185 20.05 -20.71 -18.36
C GLU A 185 19.39 -19.46 -17.78
N HIS A 186 18.62 -19.61 -16.70
CA HIS A 186 18.04 -18.50 -15.95
C HIS A 186 18.57 -18.51 -14.53
N TYR A 187 19.44 -17.56 -14.19
CA TYR A 187 19.90 -17.37 -12.83
C TYR A 187 19.72 -15.91 -12.40
N MET A 188 19.89 -15.64 -11.10
CA MET A 188 19.93 -14.29 -10.56
C MET A 188 21.22 -14.09 -9.79
N VAL A 189 21.88 -12.96 -9.99
CA VAL A 189 23.06 -12.55 -9.23
C VAL A 189 22.67 -11.45 -8.26
N LEU A 190 23.05 -11.58 -6.99
CA LEU A 190 23.00 -10.51 -5.99
C LEU A 190 24.38 -10.37 -5.36
N VAL A 191 24.95 -9.17 -5.39
CA VAL A 191 26.20 -8.86 -4.69
C VAL A 191 25.96 -7.77 -3.67
N ILE A 192 26.31 -8.04 -2.43
CA ILE A 192 26.26 -7.07 -1.34
C ILE A 192 27.69 -6.57 -1.11
N ARG A 193 27.91 -5.28 -1.38
CA ARG A 193 29.24 -4.69 -1.21
C ARG A 193 29.66 -4.82 0.25
N LYS A 194 30.88 -5.30 0.48
CA LYS A 194 31.45 -5.45 1.83
C LYS A 194 30.61 -6.30 2.79
N GLY A 195 29.72 -7.16 2.28
CA GLY A 195 28.90 -8.05 3.11
C GLY A 195 29.71 -9.07 3.94
N ALA A 196 30.98 -9.30 3.56
CA ALA A 196 31.92 -10.13 4.30
C ALA A 196 32.92 -9.33 5.17
N HIS A 197 32.78 -8.00 5.27
CA HIS A 197 33.62 -7.18 6.14
C HIS A 197 33.50 -7.66 7.59
N ARG A 198 34.62 -7.65 8.32
CA ARG A 198 34.73 -8.26 9.66
C ARG A 198 33.64 -7.80 10.65
N ASP A 199 33.17 -6.56 10.52
CA ASP A 199 32.22 -5.95 11.46
C ASP A 199 30.76 -6.42 11.23
N VAL A 200 30.42 -6.88 10.01
CA VAL A 200 29.07 -7.34 9.65
C VAL A 200 29.02 -8.81 9.25
N ARG A 201 30.19 -9.45 9.05
CA ARG A 201 30.31 -10.84 8.57
C ARG A 201 29.52 -11.83 9.42
N ALA A 202 29.53 -11.67 10.74
CA ALA A 202 28.79 -12.56 11.63
C ALA A 202 27.27 -12.50 11.38
N VAL A 203 26.75 -11.29 11.16
CA VAL A 203 25.32 -11.05 10.92
C VAL A 203 24.90 -11.56 9.54
N PHE A 204 25.68 -11.30 8.49
CA PHE A 204 25.42 -11.90 7.17
C PHE A 204 25.57 -13.43 7.16
N GLY A 205 26.47 -13.99 7.97
CA GLY A 205 26.55 -15.44 8.18
C GLY A 205 25.27 -16.04 8.76
N LYS A 206 24.62 -15.35 9.71
CA LYS A 206 23.31 -15.74 10.24
C LYS A 206 22.20 -15.59 9.18
N LEU A 207 22.23 -14.53 8.37
CA LEU A 207 21.30 -14.36 7.25
C LEU A 207 21.39 -15.54 6.28
N ILE A 208 22.59 -15.93 5.86
CA ILE A 208 22.82 -17.10 5.00
C ILE A 208 22.25 -18.36 5.64
N GLY A 209 22.50 -18.57 6.94
CA GLY A 209 21.94 -19.70 7.69
C GLY A 209 20.40 -19.68 7.80
N THR A 210 19.78 -18.49 7.70
CA THR A 210 18.31 -18.34 7.66
C THR A 210 17.74 -18.74 6.32
N ILE A 211 18.42 -18.39 5.22
CA ILE A 211 18.00 -18.71 3.86
C ILE A 211 18.22 -20.19 3.55
N ALA A 212 19.28 -20.79 4.10
CA ALA A 212 19.55 -22.21 3.95
C ALA A 212 18.41 -23.05 4.54
N ALA A 213 17.79 -23.91 3.71
CA ALA A 213 16.73 -24.80 4.19
C ALA A 213 17.24 -25.72 5.30
N GLN A 214 16.39 -25.94 6.31
CA GLN A 214 16.71 -26.86 7.39
C GLN A 214 17.02 -28.26 6.84
N GLY A 215 18.22 -28.76 7.12
CA GLY A 215 18.65 -30.09 6.71
C GLY A 215 19.35 -30.17 5.36
N THR A 216 19.48 -29.07 4.62
CA THR A 216 20.36 -29.05 3.44
C THR A 216 21.81 -29.09 3.89
N LYS A 217 22.64 -29.88 3.18
CA LYS A 217 24.07 -29.98 3.46
C LYS A 217 24.81 -29.04 2.51
N PRO A 218 25.47 -27.98 3.02
CA PRO A 218 26.29 -27.13 2.18
C PRO A 218 27.38 -27.94 1.49
N GLN A 219 27.49 -27.79 0.17
CA GLN A 219 28.56 -28.39 -0.62
C GLN A 219 29.57 -27.31 -0.97
N VAL A 220 30.80 -27.44 -0.47
CA VAL A 220 31.88 -26.53 -0.86
C VAL A 220 32.54 -27.10 -2.10
N VAL A 221 32.43 -26.37 -3.22
CA VAL A 221 33.05 -26.70 -4.50
C VAL A 221 34.12 -25.67 -4.82
N SER A 222 35.26 -26.13 -5.36
CA SER A 222 36.31 -25.22 -5.82
C SER A 222 36.02 -24.80 -7.26
N LYS A 223 35.79 -23.50 -7.49
CA LYS A 223 35.62 -22.89 -8.82
C LYS A 223 36.79 -21.93 -9.11
N GLY A 224 36.93 -21.47 -10.35
CA GLY A 224 38.11 -20.78 -10.92
C GLY A 224 38.96 -19.95 -9.93
N GLY A 225 40.29 -20.16 -9.94
CA GLY A 225 41.22 -19.39 -9.10
C GLY A 225 41.29 -19.81 -7.62
N ASN A 226 40.91 -21.05 -7.29
CA ASN A 226 40.80 -21.59 -5.91
C ASN A 226 39.64 -21.00 -5.07
N ARG A 227 38.65 -20.36 -5.71
CA ARG A 227 37.47 -19.83 -5.03
C ARG A 227 36.66 -20.97 -4.42
N GLN A 228 36.31 -20.83 -3.14
CA GLN A 228 35.46 -21.78 -2.42
C GLN A 228 34.01 -21.31 -2.55
N VAL A 229 33.26 -21.96 -3.43
CA VAL A 229 31.85 -21.66 -3.67
C VAL A 229 31.00 -22.64 -2.87
N VAL A 230 30.06 -22.12 -2.08
CA VAL A 230 29.15 -22.93 -1.30
C VAL A 230 27.85 -23.08 -2.09
N VAL A 231 27.56 -24.31 -2.53
CA VAL A 231 26.34 -24.68 -3.24
C VAL A 231 25.37 -25.31 -2.26
N MET A 232 24.10 -24.91 -2.33
CA MET A 232 23.04 -25.38 -1.46
C MET A 232 21.76 -25.58 -2.27
N ASP A 233 20.93 -26.55 -1.86
CA ASP A 233 19.61 -26.73 -2.43
C ASP A 233 18.67 -25.62 -1.91
N LEU A 234 17.87 -25.03 -2.80
CA LEU A 234 16.72 -24.22 -2.42
C LEU A 234 15.54 -25.16 -2.14
N PRO A 235 14.80 -24.95 -1.03
CA PRO A 235 13.55 -25.67 -0.84
C PRO A 235 12.59 -25.32 -1.98
N ALA A 236 11.80 -26.29 -2.43
CA ALA A 236 10.73 -26.01 -3.38
C ALA A 236 9.73 -25.03 -2.72
N PHE A 237 9.52 -23.88 -3.37
CA PHE A 237 8.50 -22.92 -2.98
C PHE A 237 7.34 -23.02 -3.98
N GLY A 238 6.18 -23.50 -3.51
CA GLY A 238 5.01 -23.74 -4.35
C GLY A 238 5.21 -24.93 -5.30
N ASP A 239 4.74 -24.79 -6.54
CA ASP A 239 4.78 -25.84 -7.57
C ASP A 239 6.09 -25.86 -8.39
N ALA A 240 7.00 -24.92 -8.14
CA ALA A 240 8.28 -24.89 -8.84
C ALA A 240 9.23 -25.94 -8.25
N GLU A 241 9.83 -26.76 -9.12
CA GLU A 241 10.92 -27.67 -8.76
C GLU A 241 12.00 -26.91 -7.97
N GLY A 242 12.54 -27.55 -6.93
CA GLY A 242 13.64 -26.98 -6.15
C GLY A 242 14.83 -26.71 -7.06
N GLY A 243 15.40 -25.50 -6.99
CA GLY A 243 16.65 -25.14 -7.65
C GLY A 243 17.83 -25.29 -6.70
N ASP A 244 19.05 -25.06 -7.19
CA ASP A 244 20.20 -24.81 -6.34
C ASP A 244 20.55 -23.32 -6.31
N TRP A 245 21.33 -22.93 -5.33
CA TRP A 245 21.94 -21.61 -5.26
C TRP A 245 23.37 -21.71 -4.73
N ALA A 246 24.16 -20.73 -5.09
CA ALA A 246 25.56 -20.64 -4.71
C ALA A 246 25.85 -19.31 -4.02
N TRP A 247 26.80 -19.31 -3.09
CA TRP A 247 27.37 -18.08 -2.57
C TRP A 247 28.85 -18.23 -2.27
N TRP A 248 29.58 -17.12 -2.32
CA TRP A 248 30.98 -17.05 -1.90
C TRP A 248 31.36 -15.62 -1.52
N ILE A 249 32.59 -15.46 -1.04
CA ILE A 249 33.18 -14.17 -0.70
C ILE A 249 34.21 -13.82 -1.76
N GLU A 250 34.03 -12.68 -2.44
CA GLU A 250 35.02 -12.12 -3.38
C GLU A 250 35.64 -10.87 -2.75
N GLY A 251 36.87 -10.97 -2.25
CA GLY A 251 37.46 -9.91 -1.43
C GLY A 251 36.66 -9.69 -0.15
N GLU A 252 35.97 -8.56 -0.04
CA GLU A 252 35.03 -8.26 1.06
C GLU A 252 33.55 -8.34 0.62
N ASP A 253 33.27 -8.52 -0.66
CA ASP A 253 31.92 -8.57 -1.19
C ASP A 253 31.31 -9.96 -1.01
N LEU A 254 30.01 -9.99 -0.70
CA LEU A 254 29.26 -11.24 -0.57
C LEU A 254 28.45 -11.46 -1.84
N VAL A 255 28.73 -12.54 -2.55
CA VAL A 255 28.12 -12.86 -3.85
C VAL A 255 27.14 -14.01 -3.69
N PHE A 256 25.94 -13.85 -4.23
CA PHE A 256 24.88 -14.85 -4.33
C PHE A 256 24.51 -15.10 -5.79
N VAL A 257 24.28 -16.35 -6.13
CA VAL A 257 23.72 -16.79 -7.41
C VAL A 257 22.55 -17.74 -7.14
N PHE A 258 21.35 -17.37 -7.57
CA PHE A 258 20.13 -18.14 -7.38
C PHE A 258 19.67 -18.81 -8.67
N ASP A 259 18.91 -19.90 -8.54
CA ASP A 259 18.29 -20.67 -9.62
C ASP A 259 19.32 -21.26 -10.63
N GLY A 260 20.44 -21.77 -10.12
CA GLY A 260 21.48 -22.39 -10.94
C GLY A 260 22.89 -22.07 -10.47
N SER A 261 23.55 -22.99 -9.76
CA SER A 261 24.94 -22.80 -9.31
C SER A 261 25.95 -22.69 -10.46
N ASP A 262 25.57 -23.08 -11.68
CA ASP A 262 26.33 -22.86 -12.92
C ASP A 262 26.46 -21.36 -13.25
N GLY A 263 25.50 -20.52 -12.82
CA GLY A 263 25.63 -19.07 -12.93
C GLY A 263 26.85 -18.51 -12.18
N ALA A 264 27.34 -19.22 -11.14
CA ALA A 264 28.56 -18.83 -10.44
C ALA A 264 29.79 -18.91 -11.33
N ASP A 265 29.88 -19.86 -12.26
CA ASP A 265 31.01 -19.97 -13.18
C ASP A 265 31.07 -18.77 -14.12
N ARG A 266 29.91 -18.24 -14.53
CA ARG A 266 29.84 -17.05 -15.39
C ARG A 266 30.22 -15.77 -14.67
N VAL A 267 29.74 -15.58 -13.44
CA VAL A 267 30.17 -14.47 -12.58
C VAL A 267 31.70 -14.52 -12.37
N ILE A 268 32.24 -15.71 -12.10
CA ILE A 268 33.69 -15.91 -11.95
C ILE A 268 34.43 -15.62 -13.25
N ALA A 269 33.93 -16.08 -14.41
CA ALA A 269 34.51 -15.81 -15.70
C ALA A 269 34.53 -14.30 -16.03
N ALA A 270 33.47 -13.57 -15.67
CA ALA A 270 33.40 -12.11 -15.83
C ALA A 270 34.41 -11.39 -14.91
N LEU A 271 34.57 -11.84 -13.66
CA LEU A 271 35.57 -11.32 -12.72
C LEU A 271 37.00 -11.59 -13.16
N ASP A 272 37.26 -12.77 -13.73
CA ASP A 272 38.58 -13.19 -14.23
C ASP A 272 38.89 -12.61 -15.62
N GLY A 273 37.98 -11.82 -16.22
CA GLY A 273 38.13 -11.21 -17.53
C GLY A 273 38.08 -12.19 -18.70
N GLN A 274 37.56 -13.41 -18.46
CA GLN A 274 37.33 -14.42 -19.49
C GLN A 274 36.04 -14.16 -20.28
N GLU A 275 35.06 -13.52 -19.64
CA GLU A 275 33.88 -12.93 -20.28
C GLU A 275 33.89 -11.41 -20.08
N PRO A 276 33.40 -10.61 -21.04
CA PRO A 276 33.17 -9.18 -20.80
C PRO A 276 32.16 -9.01 -19.66
N ASN A 277 32.39 -8.01 -18.80
CA ASN A 277 31.46 -7.66 -17.72
C ASN A 277 30.61 -6.43 -18.08
N ALA A 278 29.59 -6.15 -17.28
CA ALA A 278 28.62 -5.09 -17.55
C ALA A 278 29.13 -3.67 -17.20
N VAL A 279 30.40 -3.49 -16.81
CA VAL A 279 30.94 -2.16 -16.47
C VAL A 279 30.86 -1.20 -17.66
N GLU A 280 31.20 -1.71 -18.85
CA GLU A 280 31.23 -0.95 -20.11
C GLU A 280 29.90 -0.96 -20.87
N ASP A 281 28.86 -1.59 -20.29
CA ASP A 281 27.53 -1.65 -20.89
C ASP A 281 27.01 -0.23 -21.21
N PRO A 282 26.61 0.05 -22.47
CA PRO A 282 26.17 1.39 -22.86
C PRO A 282 24.95 1.89 -22.08
N ILE A 283 23.99 1.01 -21.74
CA ILE A 283 22.79 1.37 -20.99
C ILE A 283 23.19 1.75 -19.57
N ARG A 284 24.06 0.96 -18.93
CA ARG A 284 24.61 1.31 -17.61
C ARG A 284 25.27 2.68 -17.62
N ARG A 285 26.16 2.95 -18.59
CA ARG A 285 26.85 4.25 -18.71
C ARG A 285 25.87 5.40 -18.93
N GLU A 286 24.82 5.19 -19.73
CA GLU A 286 23.75 6.17 -19.92
C GLU A 286 23.03 6.48 -18.59
N LEU A 287 22.62 5.45 -17.84
CA LEU A 287 21.84 5.63 -16.61
C LEU A 287 22.63 6.22 -15.44
N MET A 288 23.94 5.99 -15.42
CA MET A 288 24.87 6.59 -14.45
C MET A 288 25.19 8.06 -14.72
N ALA A 289 24.95 8.55 -15.94
CA ALA A 289 25.34 9.90 -16.31
C ALA A 289 24.63 10.93 -15.44
N VAL A 290 25.37 11.91 -14.94
CA VAL A 290 24.81 13.08 -14.23
C VAL A 290 24.05 13.95 -15.23
N ASP A 291 22.87 14.43 -14.84
CA ASP A 291 22.01 15.30 -15.68
C ASP A 291 21.71 16.58 -14.91
N GLY A 292 22.34 17.69 -15.28
CA GLY A 292 22.27 18.93 -14.51
C GLY A 292 22.81 18.75 -13.08
N SER A 293 21.99 19.05 -12.08
CA SER A 293 22.27 18.85 -10.65
C SER A 293 21.84 17.47 -10.12
N PHE A 294 21.15 16.65 -10.93
CA PHE A 294 20.72 15.32 -10.53
C PHE A 294 21.88 14.32 -10.48
N GLN A 295 22.20 13.87 -9.27
CA GLN A 295 23.19 12.84 -9.00
C GLN A 295 22.51 11.48 -8.79
N PRO A 296 22.52 10.58 -9.78
CA PRO A 296 21.98 9.24 -9.61
C PRO A 296 22.83 8.45 -8.61
N VAL A 297 22.15 7.75 -7.69
CA VAL A 297 22.77 6.85 -6.70
C VAL A 297 22.24 5.43 -6.81
N MET A 298 21.12 5.20 -7.50
CA MET A 298 20.62 3.90 -7.93
C MET A 298 20.17 4.00 -9.38
N PHE A 299 20.41 2.96 -10.16
CA PHE A 299 19.99 2.91 -11.55
C PHE A 299 19.83 1.47 -12.02
N GLY A 300 18.93 1.25 -12.98
CA GLY A 300 18.65 -0.08 -13.48
C GLY A 300 17.89 -0.05 -14.80
N ALA A 301 17.90 -1.19 -15.49
CA ALA A 301 17.17 -1.39 -16.73
C ALA A 301 16.47 -2.75 -16.71
N TRP A 302 15.26 -2.80 -17.25
CA TRP A 302 14.54 -4.03 -17.54
C TRP A 302 14.25 -4.08 -19.03
N ARG A 303 14.86 -5.04 -19.73
CA ARG A 303 14.67 -5.26 -21.16
C ARG A 303 13.56 -6.27 -21.42
N PHE A 304 12.60 -5.89 -22.24
CA PHE A 304 11.46 -6.72 -22.65
C PHE A 304 11.70 -7.43 -23.98
N ASP A 305 12.61 -6.89 -24.80
CA ASP A 305 13.04 -7.43 -26.09
C ASP A 305 14.16 -8.48 -26.00
N ARG A 306 14.51 -8.86 -24.77
CA ARG A 306 15.65 -9.74 -24.51
C ARG A 306 15.37 -11.19 -24.90
N PRO A 307 16.42 -11.95 -25.22
CA PRO A 307 16.36 -13.40 -25.21
C PRO A 307 15.81 -13.91 -23.86
N GLY A 308 14.86 -14.84 -23.87
CA GLY A 308 14.33 -15.47 -22.66
C GLY A 308 13.29 -14.64 -21.94
N ALA A 309 12.86 -13.54 -22.57
CA ALA A 309 11.69 -12.80 -22.16
C ALA A 309 10.45 -13.73 -22.13
N SER A 310 9.69 -13.64 -21.05
CA SER A 310 8.36 -14.24 -20.94
C SER A 310 7.47 -13.81 -22.09
N GLU A 311 6.39 -14.56 -22.30
CA GLU A 311 5.34 -14.19 -23.24
C GLU A 311 4.83 -12.76 -22.99
N GLY A 312 4.52 -12.39 -21.73
CA GLY A 312 4.06 -11.04 -21.40
C GLY A 312 5.07 -9.93 -21.71
N GLU A 313 6.36 -10.13 -21.45
CA GLU A 313 7.40 -9.16 -21.83
C GLU A 313 7.54 -9.07 -23.36
N ARG A 314 7.47 -10.19 -24.08
CA ARG A 314 7.49 -10.19 -25.54
C ARG A 314 6.28 -9.47 -26.12
N THR A 315 5.10 -9.65 -25.54
CA THR A 315 3.88 -8.89 -25.87
C THR A 315 4.07 -7.39 -25.62
N LEU A 316 4.62 -6.99 -24.46
CA LEU A 316 4.96 -5.58 -24.20
C LEU A 316 5.91 -5.01 -25.26
N SER A 317 6.92 -5.77 -25.67
CA SER A 317 7.85 -5.32 -26.70
C SER A 317 7.24 -5.28 -28.10
N GLN A 318 6.58 -6.33 -28.54
CA GLN A 318 6.12 -6.51 -29.91
C GLN A 318 4.83 -5.76 -30.21
N GLU A 319 3.86 -5.78 -29.30
CA GLU A 319 2.54 -5.18 -29.51
C GLU A 319 2.49 -3.72 -29.06
N ASN A 320 3.35 -3.34 -28.10
CA ASN A 320 3.33 -2.01 -27.49
C ASN A 320 4.57 -1.16 -27.82
N GLY A 321 5.53 -1.73 -28.55
CA GLY A 321 6.77 -1.04 -28.94
C GLY A 321 7.71 -0.73 -27.78
N LEU A 322 7.52 -1.34 -26.60
CA LEU A 322 8.28 -1.06 -25.39
C LEU A 322 9.45 -2.04 -25.27
N SER A 323 10.65 -1.64 -25.68
CA SER A 323 11.83 -2.53 -25.64
C SER A 323 12.48 -2.63 -24.26
N ARG A 324 12.40 -1.56 -23.45
CA ARG A 324 12.98 -1.52 -22.10
C ARG A 324 12.26 -0.54 -21.18
N ALA A 325 12.51 -0.66 -19.88
CA ALA A 325 12.19 0.32 -18.86
C ALA A 325 13.47 0.68 -18.09
N ASP A 326 13.74 1.98 -17.97
CA ASP A 326 14.96 2.52 -17.38
C ASP A 326 14.62 3.24 -16.07
N LEU A 327 15.28 2.88 -14.97
CA LEU A 327 15.11 3.50 -13.66
C LEU A 327 16.38 4.25 -13.28
N ARG A 328 16.21 5.48 -12.77
CA ARG A 328 17.24 6.23 -12.05
C ARG A 328 16.63 6.77 -10.77
N TRP A 329 17.37 6.71 -9.68
CA TRP A 329 17.02 7.32 -8.40
C TRP A 329 18.26 7.97 -7.79
N GLY A 330 18.10 9.13 -7.17
CA GLY A 330 19.20 9.90 -6.59
C GLY A 330 18.76 11.24 -6.03
N PHE A 331 19.68 12.19 -5.99
CA PHE A 331 19.46 13.48 -5.35
C PHE A 331 19.61 14.64 -6.32
N ASP A 332 18.72 15.62 -6.22
CA ASP A 332 18.77 16.90 -6.93
C ASP A 332 18.68 18.03 -5.90
N GLY A 333 19.84 18.41 -5.34
CA GLY A 333 19.90 19.27 -4.16
C GLY A 333 19.30 18.59 -2.92
N GLU A 334 18.29 19.24 -2.34
CA GLU A 334 17.57 18.71 -1.17
C GLU A 334 16.57 17.59 -1.54
N GLU A 335 16.24 17.45 -2.83
CA GLU A 335 15.21 16.52 -3.30
C GLU A 335 15.74 15.12 -3.58
N SER A 336 14.94 14.10 -3.23
CA SER A 336 15.04 12.78 -3.83
C SER A 336 14.32 12.80 -5.18
N LEU A 337 15.03 12.47 -6.25
CA LEU A 337 14.49 12.40 -7.61
C LEU A 337 14.50 10.96 -8.12
N THR A 338 13.32 10.48 -8.51
CA THR A 338 13.12 9.23 -9.24
C THR A 338 12.76 9.54 -10.68
N VAL A 339 13.41 8.89 -11.64
CA VAL A 339 13.09 8.98 -13.07
C VAL A 339 12.89 7.58 -13.62
N LEU A 340 11.70 7.31 -14.14
CA LEU A 340 11.38 6.11 -14.94
C LEU A 340 11.22 6.54 -16.39
N ARG A 341 12.03 6.00 -17.30
CA ARG A 341 11.91 6.22 -18.74
C ARG A 341 11.45 4.95 -19.42
N LEU A 342 10.48 5.10 -20.31
CA LEU A 342 9.96 4.04 -21.16
C LEU A 342 10.24 4.44 -22.62
N PRO A 343 11.35 3.99 -23.22
CA PRO A 343 11.64 4.23 -24.63
C PRO A 343 10.56 3.60 -25.50
N ALA A 344 9.73 4.46 -26.09
CA ALA A 344 8.56 4.11 -26.90
C ALA A 344 8.33 5.26 -27.88
N ALA A 345 9.01 5.17 -29.03
CA ALA A 345 8.99 6.24 -30.03
C ALA A 345 7.60 6.41 -30.65
N ALA A 346 7.27 7.63 -31.06
CA ALA A 346 6.02 7.92 -31.76
C ALA A 346 6.07 7.44 -33.23
N PRO A 347 4.93 7.02 -33.84
CA PRO A 347 3.64 6.78 -33.19
C PRO A 347 3.70 5.54 -32.30
N ARG A 348 3.16 5.65 -31.09
CA ARG A 348 3.17 4.54 -30.14
C ARG A 348 2.17 3.46 -30.56
N GLN A 349 2.32 2.27 -30.00
CA GLN A 349 1.53 1.10 -30.36
C GLN A 349 0.86 0.50 -29.12
N GLY A 350 -0.24 -0.22 -29.34
CA GLY A 350 -0.99 -0.89 -28.27
C GLY A 350 -1.37 0.06 -27.13
N ILE A 351 -1.16 -0.39 -25.89
CA ILE A 351 -1.47 0.37 -24.68
C ILE A 351 -0.59 1.63 -24.52
N MET A 352 0.53 1.74 -25.24
CA MET A 352 1.37 2.94 -25.18
C MET A 352 0.74 4.14 -25.90
N THR A 353 -0.25 3.91 -26.77
CA THR A 353 -1.05 4.99 -27.38
C THR A 353 -1.82 5.83 -26.35
N LEU A 354 -2.07 5.28 -25.16
CA LEU A 354 -2.66 6.01 -24.03
C LEU A 354 -1.80 7.19 -23.58
N PHE A 355 -0.52 7.24 -23.95
CA PHE A 355 0.36 8.36 -23.65
C PHE A 355 0.44 9.39 -24.79
N ASP A 356 -0.14 9.12 -25.97
CA ASP A 356 -0.23 10.07 -27.10
C ASP A 356 -1.31 11.14 -26.86
N GLN A 357 -1.35 11.66 -25.63
CA GLN A 357 -2.33 12.66 -25.20
C GLN A 357 -1.90 14.07 -25.58
N PRO A 358 -2.84 15.02 -25.71
CA PRO A 358 -2.52 16.44 -25.82
C PRO A 358 -1.61 16.89 -24.66
N LYS A 359 -0.76 17.88 -24.90
CA LYS A 359 0.11 18.45 -23.85
C LYS A 359 -0.62 19.60 -23.14
N VAL A 360 -0.37 19.79 -21.85
CA VAL A 360 -0.93 20.91 -21.06
C VAL A 360 0.18 21.87 -20.70
N PRO A 361 0.25 23.05 -21.33
CA PRO A 361 1.22 24.05 -20.93
C PRO A 361 0.86 24.59 -19.54
N LEU A 362 1.88 24.90 -18.74
CA LEU A 362 1.72 25.31 -17.35
C LEU A 362 0.86 26.58 -17.18
N GLY A 363 0.86 27.47 -18.17
CA GLY A 363 0.03 28.68 -18.17
C GLY A 363 -1.45 28.45 -18.50
N GLU A 364 -1.84 27.22 -18.84
CA GLU A 364 -3.22 26.87 -19.21
C GLU A 364 -3.81 25.77 -18.33
N LEU A 365 -3.34 25.66 -17.08
CA LEU A 365 -3.92 24.72 -16.12
C LEU A 365 -5.41 25.04 -15.85
N PRO A 366 -6.22 24.02 -15.52
CA PRO A 366 -7.58 24.23 -15.04
C PRO A 366 -7.65 25.13 -13.80
N PRO A 367 -8.81 25.73 -13.49
CA PRO A 367 -9.00 26.56 -12.31
C PRO A 367 -8.80 25.75 -11.02
N ILE A 368 -7.64 25.91 -10.40
CA ILE A 368 -7.27 25.31 -9.12
C ILE A 368 -7.07 26.46 -8.12
N PRO A 369 -7.56 26.38 -6.88
CA PRO A 369 -7.34 27.42 -5.87
C PRO A 369 -5.87 27.51 -5.44
N ALA A 370 -5.39 28.74 -5.15
CA ALA A 370 -4.00 28.99 -4.77
C ALA A 370 -3.52 28.28 -3.50
N ASP A 371 -4.42 27.92 -2.59
CA ASP A 371 -4.11 27.38 -1.26
C ASP A 371 -4.20 25.84 -1.16
N VAL A 372 -4.44 25.16 -2.28
CA VAL A 372 -4.54 23.70 -2.30
C VAL A 372 -3.17 23.03 -2.25
N SER A 373 -3.04 22.07 -1.34
CA SER A 373 -1.85 21.22 -1.15
C SER A 373 -1.82 19.99 -2.05
N ASP A 374 -2.99 19.51 -2.48
CA ASP A 374 -3.16 18.24 -3.17
C ASP A 374 -3.91 18.46 -4.48
N VAL A 375 -3.16 18.43 -5.58
CA VAL A 375 -3.68 18.66 -6.93
C VAL A 375 -3.18 17.60 -7.89
N SER A 376 -4.07 17.12 -8.74
CA SER A 376 -3.78 16.32 -9.91
C SER A 376 -4.25 17.08 -11.13
N VAL A 377 -3.41 17.13 -12.16
CA VAL A 377 -3.79 17.58 -13.49
C VAL A 377 -3.46 16.46 -14.47
N LEU A 378 -4.41 16.13 -15.31
CA LEU A 378 -4.28 15.14 -16.37
C LEU A 378 -4.70 15.79 -17.69
N SER A 379 -3.92 15.50 -18.72
CA SER A 379 -4.30 15.72 -20.10
C SER A 379 -4.68 14.39 -20.71
N VAL A 380 -5.94 14.22 -21.06
CA VAL A 380 -6.43 12.98 -21.68
C VAL A 380 -7.56 13.29 -22.64
N ASP A 381 -7.48 12.77 -23.86
CA ASP A 381 -8.61 12.70 -24.78
C ASP A 381 -9.60 11.64 -24.26
N PRO A 382 -10.77 12.03 -23.73
CA PRO A 382 -11.66 11.08 -23.09
C PRO A 382 -12.22 10.04 -24.07
N ALA A 383 -12.40 10.42 -25.34
CA ALA A 383 -12.86 9.50 -26.38
C ALA A 383 -11.76 8.47 -26.71
N GLY A 384 -10.55 8.94 -27.02
CA GLY A 384 -9.40 8.05 -27.28
C GLY A 384 -9.06 7.15 -26.09
N LEU A 385 -9.21 7.62 -24.85
CA LEU A 385 -9.06 6.80 -23.65
C LEU A 385 -10.08 5.66 -23.62
N LEU A 386 -11.35 5.93 -23.91
CA LEU A 386 -12.38 4.90 -23.92
C LEU A 386 -12.11 3.86 -25.02
N ASP A 387 -11.69 4.31 -26.22
CA ASP A 387 -11.31 3.42 -27.32
C ASP A 387 -10.19 2.46 -26.89
N ALA A 388 -9.16 2.99 -26.23
CA ALA A 388 -8.05 2.19 -25.73
C ALA A 388 -8.44 1.24 -24.59
N ILE A 389 -9.33 1.65 -23.67
CA ILE A 389 -9.87 0.77 -22.63
C ILE A 389 -10.65 -0.40 -23.25
N VAL A 390 -11.47 -0.12 -24.27
CA VAL A 390 -12.23 -1.15 -24.99
C VAL A 390 -11.28 -2.10 -25.70
N ALA A 391 -10.29 -1.60 -26.44
CA ALA A 391 -9.29 -2.43 -27.12
C ALA A 391 -8.53 -3.34 -26.15
N LEU A 392 -8.10 -2.80 -25.00
CA LEU A 392 -7.46 -3.60 -23.95
C LEU A 392 -8.41 -4.65 -23.36
N SER A 393 -9.66 -4.27 -23.14
CA SER A 393 -10.68 -5.18 -22.62
C SER A 393 -10.98 -6.31 -23.61
N GLU A 394 -10.99 -6.07 -24.92
CA GLU A 394 -11.16 -7.13 -25.92
C GLU A 394 -10.04 -8.17 -25.87
N GLN A 395 -8.82 -7.76 -25.53
CA GLN A 395 -7.67 -8.66 -25.39
C GLN A 395 -7.70 -9.46 -24.08
N ASP A 396 -7.92 -8.78 -22.94
CA ASP A 396 -7.73 -9.37 -21.60
C ASP A 396 -9.02 -9.78 -20.89
N ASN A 397 -10.14 -9.11 -21.18
CA ASN A 397 -11.44 -9.34 -20.54
C ASN A 397 -12.61 -9.02 -21.49
N PRO A 398 -12.91 -9.91 -22.46
CA PRO A 398 -13.95 -9.65 -23.46
C PRO A 398 -15.32 -9.33 -22.86
N ALA A 399 -15.63 -9.88 -21.68
CA ALA A 399 -16.87 -9.58 -20.96
C ALA A 399 -16.96 -8.12 -20.51
N LEU A 400 -15.84 -7.48 -20.15
CA LEU A 400 -15.80 -6.05 -19.84
C LEU A 400 -16.03 -5.22 -21.11
N ALA A 401 -15.42 -5.58 -22.23
CA ALA A 401 -15.66 -4.90 -23.51
C ALA A 401 -17.15 -4.97 -23.92
N GLU A 402 -17.77 -6.14 -23.80
CA GLU A 402 -19.21 -6.32 -24.03
C GLU A 402 -20.06 -5.47 -23.07
N GLN A 403 -19.69 -5.40 -21.78
CA GLN A 403 -20.38 -4.56 -20.80
C GLN A 403 -20.27 -3.06 -21.12
N ILE A 404 -19.09 -2.60 -21.58
CA ILE A 404 -18.89 -1.22 -22.01
C ILE A 404 -19.77 -0.94 -23.23
N GLY A 405 -19.73 -1.78 -24.27
CA GLY A 405 -20.57 -1.60 -25.46
C GLY A 405 -22.08 -1.64 -25.14
N ALA A 406 -22.50 -2.53 -24.26
CA ALA A 406 -23.89 -2.57 -23.78
C ALA A 406 -24.27 -1.31 -23.01
N PHE A 407 -23.36 -0.77 -22.19
CA PHE A 407 -23.56 0.49 -21.50
C PHE A 407 -23.67 1.67 -22.48
N GLU A 408 -22.82 1.74 -23.50
CA GLU A 408 -22.86 2.78 -24.54
C GLU A 408 -24.19 2.76 -25.30
N GLN A 409 -24.64 1.58 -25.73
CA GLN A 409 -25.94 1.41 -26.38
C GLN A 409 -27.09 1.81 -25.45
N ALA A 410 -27.04 1.36 -24.19
CA ALA A 410 -28.02 1.68 -23.16
C ALA A 410 -28.07 3.20 -22.86
N PHE A 411 -26.92 3.87 -22.93
CA PHE A 411 -26.82 5.31 -22.79
C PHE A 411 -27.43 6.01 -24.01
N ALA A 412 -27.08 5.58 -25.23
CA ALA A 412 -27.60 6.12 -26.48
C ALA A 412 -29.14 6.03 -26.55
N ASP A 413 -29.71 4.88 -26.18
CA ASP A 413 -31.15 4.66 -26.19
C ASP A 413 -31.90 5.58 -25.22
N ARG A 414 -31.31 5.87 -24.04
CA ARG A 414 -31.95 6.68 -22.98
C ARG A 414 -31.71 8.17 -23.14
N ALA A 415 -30.47 8.57 -23.35
CA ALA A 415 -30.05 9.96 -23.45
C ALA A 415 -30.35 10.56 -24.83
N ARG A 416 -30.51 9.73 -25.87
CA ARG A 416 -30.64 10.12 -27.29
C ARG A 416 -29.41 10.85 -27.83
N PHE A 417 -28.24 10.52 -27.29
CA PHE A 417 -26.93 11.04 -27.69
C PHE A 417 -25.93 9.89 -27.70
N ASP A 418 -24.98 9.92 -28.62
CA ASP A 418 -23.87 8.96 -28.62
C ASP A 418 -22.87 9.32 -27.50
N LEU A 419 -22.45 8.35 -26.68
CA LEU A 419 -21.52 8.63 -25.58
C LEU A 419 -20.18 9.14 -26.12
N ARG A 420 -19.64 8.53 -27.18
CA ARG A 420 -18.33 8.89 -27.74
C ARG A 420 -18.41 10.18 -28.52
N ASP A 421 -19.28 10.20 -29.52
CA ASP A 421 -19.30 11.25 -30.54
C ASP A 421 -19.97 12.53 -30.02
N ASP A 422 -20.99 12.42 -29.17
CA ASP A 422 -21.68 13.60 -28.65
C ASP A 422 -21.12 14.03 -27.30
N VAL A 423 -20.91 13.14 -26.34
CA VAL A 423 -20.52 13.52 -24.97
C VAL A 423 -19.01 13.66 -24.84
N LEU A 424 -18.26 12.56 -24.99
CA LEU A 424 -16.81 12.54 -24.75
C LEU A 424 -16.05 13.44 -25.73
N ALA A 425 -16.42 13.44 -27.02
CA ALA A 425 -15.82 14.32 -28.01
C ALA A 425 -16.06 15.82 -27.75
N SER A 426 -17.07 16.18 -26.94
CA SER A 426 -17.31 17.57 -26.53
C SER A 426 -16.46 18.01 -25.32
N LEU A 427 -15.85 17.06 -24.62
CA LEU A 427 -14.93 17.34 -23.53
C LEU A 427 -13.56 17.73 -24.10
N GLY A 428 -12.90 18.68 -23.46
CA GLY A 428 -11.51 19.03 -23.71
C GLY A 428 -10.57 18.08 -22.98
N PRO A 429 -9.27 18.10 -23.30
CA PRO A 429 -8.33 17.16 -22.73
C PRO A 429 -7.97 17.45 -21.26
N LYS A 430 -8.21 18.66 -20.76
CA LYS A 430 -7.73 19.06 -19.43
C LYS A 430 -8.68 18.60 -18.33
N ILE A 431 -8.15 17.82 -17.39
CA ILE A 431 -8.84 17.39 -16.18
C ILE A 431 -8.00 17.81 -14.98
N ALA A 432 -8.59 18.48 -14.01
CA ALA A 432 -7.98 18.70 -12.70
C ALA A 432 -8.79 18.03 -11.61
N THR A 433 -8.12 17.41 -10.65
CA THR A 433 -8.72 16.96 -9.40
C THR A 433 -7.97 17.55 -8.23
N TYR A 434 -8.69 18.00 -7.21
CA TYR A 434 -8.07 18.60 -6.03
C TYR A 434 -8.99 18.54 -4.81
N THR A 435 -8.40 18.68 -3.63
CA THR A 435 -9.15 18.73 -2.36
C THR A 435 -9.04 20.12 -1.74
N LEU A 436 -10.18 20.73 -1.45
CA LEU A 436 -10.23 22.04 -0.80
C LEU A 436 -9.79 21.93 0.67
N PRO A 437 -9.02 22.91 1.18
CA PRO A 437 -8.65 22.96 2.59
C PRO A 437 -9.89 22.99 3.48
N ARG A 438 -9.85 22.23 4.58
CA ARG A 438 -10.89 22.34 5.61
C ARG A 438 -10.59 23.54 6.51
N PRO A 439 -11.59 24.32 6.93
CA PRO A 439 -11.41 25.29 7.99
C PRO A 439 -10.87 24.60 9.26
N ASP A 440 -9.78 25.11 9.83
CA ASP A 440 -9.09 24.53 11.00
C ASP A 440 -10.01 24.29 12.23
N ALA A 441 -11.15 24.98 12.29
CA ALA A 441 -12.09 25.00 13.41
C ALA A 441 -12.83 23.66 13.69
N GLN A 442 -12.64 22.63 12.86
CA GLN A 442 -13.25 21.30 13.05
C GLN A 442 -12.24 20.17 13.34
N ARG A 443 -11.01 20.49 13.76
CA ARG A 443 -10.12 19.49 14.38
C ARG A 443 -10.73 19.05 15.71
N ALA A 444 -11.44 17.92 15.66
CA ALA A 444 -12.04 17.28 16.83
C ALA A 444 -11.00 17.17 17.95
N GLY A 445 -11.32 17.72 19.12
CA GLY A 445 -10.38 17.83 20.24
C GLY A 445 -9.76 16.50 20.64
N GLY A 446 -8.43 16.47 20.71
CA GLY A 446 -7.60 15.60 21.56
C GLY A 446 -7.71 14.07 21.41
N ASN A 447 -8.58 13.52 20.56
CA ASN A 447 -8.72 12.08 20.42
C ASN A 447 -7.81 11.54 19.28
N PRO A 448 -6.70 10.84 19.57
CA PRO A 448 -5.77 10.33 18.57
C PRO A 448 -6.43 9.32 17.62
N ILE A 449 -7.46 8.59 18.08
CA ILE A 449 -8.25 7.68 17.22
C ILE A 449 -9.07 8.47 16.21
N ALA A 450 -9.57 9.65 16.57
CA ALA A 450 -10.25 10.54 15.63
C ALA A 450 -9.27 11.17 14.63
N GLY A 451 -8.01 11.42 15.03
CA GLY A 451 -6.94 11.84 14.14
C GLY A 451 -6.58 10.78 13.10
N VAL A 452 -6.37 9.53 13.52
CA VAL A 452 -6.11 8.38 12.64
C VAL A 452 -7.33 8.05 11.78
N MET A 453 -8.54 8.03 12.36
CA MET A 453 -9.77 7.87 11.58
C MET A 453 -9.92 9.01 10.58
N ASN A 454 -9.73 10.28 10.93
CA ASN A 454 -9.77 11.41 9.98
C ASN A 454 -8.70 11.30 8.89
N ALA A 455 -7.47 10.90 9.25
CA ALA A 455 -6.39 10.61 8.31
C ALA A 455 -6.72 9.40 7.40
N LEU A 456 -7.56 8.47 7.88
CA LEU A 456 -8.08 7.30 7.17
C LEU A 456 -9.55 7.47 6.68
N GLY A 457 -10.10 8.70 6.61
CA GLY A 457 -11.44 8.98 6.07
C GLY A 457 -12.64 9.09 7.04
N GLY A 458 -12.42 9.48 8.29
CA GLY A 458 -13.42 9.57 9.35
C GLY A 458 -14.44 10.69 9.12
N LEU A 459 -15.60 10.34 8.57
CA LEU A 459 -16.91 11.02 8.47
C LEU A 459 -17.00 12.47 7.99
N GLY A 460 -15.99 13.33 8.14
CA GLY A 460 -15.82 14.50 7.29
C GLY A 460 -15.24 14.00 5.98
N LEU A 461 -16.05 13.89 4.93
CA LEU A 461 -15.52 13.52 3.61
C LEU A 461 -14.66 14.67 3.07
N PRO A 462 -13.51 14.38 2.42
CA PRO A 462 -12.72 15.41 1.77
C PRO A 462 -13.56 16.20 0.78
N GLN A 463 -13.36 17.51 0.75
CA GLN A 463 -14.04 18.38 -0.21
C GLN A 463 -13.36 18.25 -1.57
N PHE A 464 -13.55 17.12 -2.24
CA PHE A 464 -12.95 16.88 -3.55
C PHE A 464 -13.71 17.63 -4.64
N VAL A 465 -12.96 18.05 -5.65
CA VAL A 465 -13.41 18.65 -6.91
C VAL A 465 -12.74 17.92 -8.07
N VAL A 466 -13.50 17.66 -9.13
CA VAL A 466 -13.02 17.23 -10.44
C VAL A 466 -13.54 18.25 -11.46
N ALA A 467 -12.64 18.96 -12.13
CA ALA A 467 -12.96 19.92 -13.18
C ALA A 467 -12.48 19.36 -14.53
N ILE A 468 -13.41 19.19 -15.47
CA ILE A 468 -13.14 18.65 -16.81
C ILE A 468 -13.43 19.73 -17.83
N GLU A 469 -12.47 20.04 -18.69
CA GLU A 469 -12.65 21.04 -19.74
C GLU A 469 -13.79 20.63 -20.69
N VAL A 470 -14.53 21.62 -21.16
CA VAL A 470 -15.61 21.49 -22.13
C VAL A 470 -15.32 22.43 -23.30
N LYS A 471 -15.25 21.87 -24.51
CA LYS A 471 -14.89 22.63 -25.72
C LYS A 471 -15.87 23.76 -26.02
N ASP A 472 -17.16 23.52 -25.75
CA ASP A 472 -18.26 24.48 -25.94
C ASP A 472 -19.35 24.26 -24.88
N ALA A 473 -19.28 24.97 -23.75
CA ALA A 473 -20.22 24.82 -22.64
C ALA A 473 -21.69 25.11 -23.02
N PRO A 474 -22.02 26.16 -23.81
CA PRO A 474 -23.38 26.34 -24.34
C PRO A 474 -23.91 25.12 -25.09
N SER A 475 -23.13 24.55 -26.01
CA SER A 475 -23.56 23.37 -26.79
C SER A 475 -23.56 22.07 -25.97
N PHE A 476 -22.77 22.00 -24.90
CA PHE A 476 -22.73 20.85 -23.99
C PHE A 476 -23.91 20.81 -23.01
N THR A 477 -24.51 21.96 -22.71
CA THR A 477 -25.60 22.08 -21.72
C THR A 477 -26.77 21.10 -21.94
N PRO A 478 -27.34 20.96 -23.16
CA PRO A 478 -28.41 19.98 -23.40
C PRO A 478 -27.95 18.52 -23.24
N LYS A 479 -26.67 18.23 -23.53
CA LYS A 479 -26.08 16.90 -23.39
C LYS A 479 -25.97 16.52 -21.92
N LEU A 480 -25.53 17.45 -21.07
CA LEU A 480 -25.51 17.29 -19.61
C LEU A 480 -26.91 17.00 -19.05
N ASP A 481 -27.95 17.70 -19.52
CA ASP A 481 -29.34 17.41 -19.11
C ASP A 481 -29.73 15.96 -19.44
N GLY A 482 -29.41 15.50 -20.66
CA GLY A 482 -29.65 14.14 -21.11
C GLY A 482 -28.90 13.11 -20.25
N MET A 483 -27.64 13.38 -19.92
CA MET A 483 -26.83 12.53 -19.03
C MET A 483 -27.45 12.40 -17.64
N ILE A 484 -27.85 13.51 -17.03
CA ILE A 484 -28.45 13.50 -15.68
C ILE A 484 -29.78 12.75 -15.67
N LEU A 485 -30.58 12.88 -16.74
CA LEU A 485 -31.81 12.12 -16.91
C LEU A 485 -31.53 10.62 -16.99
N ALA A 486 -30.57 10.20 -17.83
CA ALA A 486 -30.18 8.81 -17.96
C ALA A 486 -29.62 8.22 -16.65
N LEU A 487 -28.80 8.99 -15.93
CA LEU A 487 -28.24 8.61 -14.63
C LEU A 487 -29.33 8.42 -13.57
N ASN A 488 -30.31 9.33 -13.50
CA ASN A 488 -31.46 9.20 -12.60
C ASN A 488 -32.29 7.94 -12.88
N GLN A 489 -32.49 7.60 -14.16
CA GLN A 489 -33.18 6.38 -14.55
C GLN A 489 -32.39 5.14 -14.12
N GLN A 490 -31.07 5.14 -14.30
CA GLN A 490 -30.21 4.04 -13.90
C GLN A 490 -30.22 3.82 -12.37
N ILE A 491 -30.13 4.89 -11.58
CA ILE A 491 -30.24 4.81 -10.11
C ILE A 491 -31.59 4.23 -9.69
N ALA A 492 -32.68 4.67 -10.33
CA ALA A 492 -34.01 4.14 -10.06
C ALA A 492 -34.09 2.63 -10.36
N SER A 493 -33.63 2.19 -11.54
CA SER A 493 -33.64 0.78 -11.93
C SER A 493 -32.78 -0.11 -11.01
N ALA A 494 -31.60 0.35 -10.60
CA ALA A 494 -30.73 -0.40 -9.69
C ALA A 494 -31.38 -0.62 -8.30
N LEU A 495 -32.18 0.34 -7.84
CA LEU A 495 -32.87 0.26 -6.55
C LEU A 495 -34.19 -0.52 -6.62
N GLU A 496 -34.82 -0.63 -7.79
CA GLU A 496 -35.96 -1.52 -7.99
C GLU A 496 -35.56 -3.00 -7.85
N GLY A 497 -34.37 -3.37 -8.35
CA GLY A 497 -33.85 -4.74 -8.25
C GLY A 497 -33.48 -5.20 -6.83
N THR A 498 -33.21 -4.28 -5.91
CA THR A 498 -32.82 -4.59 -4.53
C THR A 498 -34.00 -4.64 -3.56
N GLN A 499 -35.20 -4.28 -4.01
CA GLN A 499 -36.38 -4.37 -3.18
C GLN A 499 -36.81 -5.83 -3.06
N THR A 500 -36.67 -6.37 -1.85
CA THR A 500 -37.35 -7.61 -1.50
C THR A 500 -38.83 -7.45 -1.82
N PRO A 501 -39.44 -8.38 -2.57
CA PRO A 501 -40.87 -8.34 -2.81
C PRO A 501 -41.59 -8.20 -1.47
N PRO A 502 -42.67 -7.40 -1.41
CA PRO A 502 -43.39 -7.19 -0.16
C PRO A 502 -43.70 -8.55 0.47
N PRO A 503 -43.46 -8.73 1.79
CA PRO A 503 -43.67 -10.01 2.43
C PRO A 503 -45.08 -10.49 2.08
N PRO A 504 -45.24 -11.74 1.62
CA PRO A 504 -46.54 -12.25 1.19
C PRO A 504 -47.53 -12.00 2.31
N GLU A 505 -48.63 -11.30 2.00
CA GLU A 505 -49.65 -10.93 2.98
C GLU A 505 -50.00 -12.17 3.80
N ALA A 506 -49.66 -12.15 5.09
CA ALA A 506 -49.82 -13.32 5.94
C ALA A 506 -51.29 -13.76 5.90
N PRO A 507 -51.60 -14.95 5.34
CA PRO A 507 -52.98 -15.36 5.19
C PRO A 507 -53.55 -15.66 6.58
N GLY A 508 -54.49 -14.85 7.05
CA GLY A 508 -55.43 -15.30 8.10
C GLY A 508 -55.42 -14.56 9.44
N GLY A 509 -54.90 -13.33 9.54
CA GLY A 509 -55.11 -12.50 10.72
C GLY A 509 -56.46 -11.76 10.71
N SER A 510 -57.59 -12.46 10.84
CA SER A 510 -58.94 -11.86 10.91
C SER A 510 -59.24 -11.07 12.20
N GLY A 511 -58.21 -10.58 12.88
CA GLY A 511 -58.31 -9.70 14.05
C GLY A 511 -58.62 -8.27 13.63
N ARG A 512 -59.88 -8.00 13.30
CA ARG A 512 -60.44 -6.68 12.99
C ARG A 512 -60.42 -5.79 14.24
N GLY A 513 -59.26 -5.24 14.56
CA GLY A 513 -59.12 -4.15 15.53
C GLY A 513 -59.61 -2.84 14.92
N PRO A 514 -60.49 -2.08 15.58
CA PRO A 514 -61.06 -0.86 15.01
C PRO A 514 -60.05 0.31 15.08
N GLY A 515 -59.77 0.94 13.93
CA GLY A 515 -59.71 2.40 13.85
C GLY A 515 -58.35 3.11 13.96
N GLY A 516 -57.23 2.46 13.61
CA GLY A 516 -55.98 3.18 13.39
C GLY A 516 -55.72 3.33 11.90
N ASP A 517 -56.00 4.51 11.32
CA ASP A 517 -55.52 4.90 9.99
C ASP A 517 -53.98 4.92 10.00
N ARG A 518 -53.37 3.74 9.81
CA ARG A 518 -51.95 3.67 9.47
C ARG A 518 -51.84 4.27 8.07
N GLN A 519 -51.48 5.55 8.01
CA GLN A 519 -51.05 6.16 6.75
C GLN A 519 -50.03 5.22 6.12
N PRO A 520 -50.18 4.88 4.83
CA PRO A 520 -49.17 4.13 4.11
C PRO A 520 -47.85 4.87 4.33
N THR A 521 -46.89 4.21 4.96
CA THR A 521 -45.55 4.76 5.13
C THR A 521 -45.05 5.13 3.74
N GLU A 522 -44.94 6.43 3.48
CA GLU A 522 -44.45 6.93 2.21
C GLU A 522 -43.10 6.28 1.94
N ARG A 523 -43.02 5.60 0.80
CA ARG A 523 -41.80 4.92 0.41
C ARG A 523 -40.75 6.00 0.19
N PRO A 524 -39.56 5.91 0.83
CA PRO A 524 -38.54 6.92 0.68
C PRO A 524 -38.22 7.10 -0.82
N GLU A 525 -38.20 8.34 -1.29
CA GLU A 525 -37.84 8.62 -2.68
C GLU A 525 -36.42 8.10 -2.94
N PRO A 526 -36.17 7.41 -4.07
CA PRO A 526 -34.83 6.97 -4.39
C PRO A 526 -33.90 8.18 -4.56
N PRO A 527 -32.57 8.01 -4.32
CA PRO A 527 -31.60 9.03 -4.64
C PRO A 527 -31.77 9.51 -6.09
N LYS A 528 -31.81 10.82 -6.28
CA LYS A 528 -31.90 11.42 -7.61
C LYS A 528 -31.20 12.76 -7.66
N PHE A 529 -30.55 13.03 -8.78
CA PHE A 529 -30.08 14.35 -9.11
C PHE A 529 -31.27 15.26 -9.40
N SER A 530 -31.30 16.39 -8.71
CA SER A 530 -32.29 17.43 -8.88
C SER A 530 -31.62 18.70 -9.40
N MET A 531 -32.19 19.26 -10.45
CA MET A 531 -31.73 20.55 -10.99
C MET A 531 -32.10 21.66 -10.02
N THR A 532 -31.15 22.53 -9.71
CA THR A 532 -31.42 23.79 -9.01
C THR A 532 -31.78 24.87 -10.02
N LEU A 533 -32.59 25.84 -9.63
CA LEU A 533 -32.93 27.00 -10.47
C LEU A 533 -31.79 28.03 -10.56
N ALA A 534 -30.63 27.73 -9.97
CA ALA A 534 -29.47 28.62 -10.01
C ALA A 534 -28.88 28.66 -11.43
N SER A 535 -28.39 29.85 -11.81
CA SER A 535 -27.51 30.01 -12.96
C SER A 535 -26.06 30.12 -12.47
N PRO A 536 -25.11 29.38 -13.05
CA PRO A 536 -25.30 28.36 -14.08
C PRO A 536 -25.90 27.04 -13.56
N ARG A 537 -26.29 26.22 -14.53
CA ARG A 537 -27.01 24.97 -14.34
C ARG A 537 -26.26 24.02 -13.40
N THR A 538 -26.93 23.66 -12.31
CA THR A 538 -26.34 22.88 -11.21
C THR A 538 -27.31 21.78 -10.77
N TYR A 539 -26.78 20.57 -10.62
CA TYR A 539 -27.49 19.35 -10.24
C TYR A 539 -27.00 18.85 -8.88
N LEU A 540 -27.92 18.58 -7.97
CA LEU A 540 -27.64 18.08 -6.63
C LEU A 540 -28.21 16.68 -6.45
N LEU A 541 -27.37 15.71 -6.07
CA LEU A 541 -27.85 14.40 -5.65
C LEU A 541 -28.59 14.55 -4.30
N LYS A 542 -29.89 14.35 -4.31
CA LYS A 542 -30.69 14.23 -3.10
C LYS A 542 -30.62 12.80 -2.61
N LEU A 543 -30.22 12.61 -1.35
CA LEU A 543 -30.21 11.30 -0.70
C LEU A 543 -31.51 11.13 0.12
N PRO A 544 -32.01 9.89 0.29
CA PRO A 544 -33.14 9.60 1.17
C PRO A 544 -32.91 10.02 2.63
N ASP A 545 -33.99 10.41 3.31
CA ASP A 545 -34.02 10.68 4.75
C ASP A 545 -33.54 9.44 5.52
N GLY A 546 -32.36 9.51 6.13
CA GLY A 546 -31.69 8.39 6.80
C GLY A 546 -30.25 8.13 6.32
N LEU A 547 -29.92 8.49 5.07
CA LEU A 547 -28.53 8.47 4.58
C LEU A 547 -27.77 9.78 4.87
N TYR A 548 -28.48 10.80 5.36
CA TYR A 548 -27.92 12.10 5.78
C TYR A 548 -26.97 12.06 6.99
N GLY A 549 -26.75 10.88 7.60
CA GLY A 549 -25.69 10.70 8.59
C GLY A 549 -24.29 11.06 8.06
N LEU A 550 -24.12 11.09 6.73
CA LEU A 550 -22.97 11.69 6.04
C LEU A 550 -23.12 13.23 5.97
N THR A 551 -23.21 13.89 7.11
CA THR A 551 -23.43 15.34 7.19
C THR A 551 -22.34 16.09 6.41
N GLY A 552 -22.71 16.69 5.28
CA GLY A 552 -21.79 17.46 4.43
C GLY A 552 -21.48 16.85 3.06
N TYR A 553 -21.90 15.61 2.78
CA TYR A 553 -21.77 15.02 1.45
C TYR A 553 -23.04 15.22 0.63
N GLN A 554 -22.93 16.00 -0.43
CA GLN A 554 -24.02 16.26 -1.36
C GLN A 554 -23.45 16.38 -2.76
N PRO A 555 -23.17 15.24 -3.43
CA PRO A 555 -22.57 15.23 -4.76
C PRO A 555 -23.24 16.23 -5.68
N THR A 556 -22.43 17.13 -6.22
CA THR A 556 -22.87 18.28 -7.01
C THR A 556 -22.19 18.24 -8.37
N ILE A 557 -23.00 18.40 -9.42
CA ILE A 557 -22.52 18.54 -10.79
C ILE A 557 -22.92 19.93 -11.27
N THR A 558 -21.97 20.76 -11.67
CA THR A 558 -22.25 22.09 -12.21
C THR A 558 -21.46 22.32 -13.49
N LEU A 559 -22.03 23.09 -14.41
CA LEU A 559 -21.34 23.50 -15.64
C LEU A 559 -20.92 24.96 -15.48
N GLY A 560 -19.62 25.22 -15.49
CA GLY A 560 -19.03 26.55 -15.53
C GLY A 560 -19.03 27.16 -16.93
N ASN A 561 -18.15 28.14 -17.15
CA ASN A 561 -17.95 28.75 -18.46
C ASN A 561 -17.16 27.82 -19.39
N GLN A 562 -16.17 27.12 -18.85
CA GLN A 562 -15.29 26.21 -19.60
C GLN A 562 -15.17 24.82 -19.00
N TYR A 563 -15.67 24.58 -17.78
CA TYR A 563 -15.46 23.32 -17.09
C TYR A 563 -16.77 22.67 -16.62
N LEU A 564 -16.88 21.36 -16.83
CA LEU A 564 -17.83 20.49 -16.14
C LEU A 564 -17.21 20.11 -14.79
N ILE A 565 -17.88 20.49 -13.70
CA ILE A 565 -17.37 20.36 -12.34
C ILE A 565 -18.19 19.32 -11.59
N PHE A 566 -17.52 18.27 -11.10
CA PHE A 566 -18.05 17.31 -10.13
C PHE A 566 -17.44 17.62 -8.77
N ALA A 567 -18.25 17.79 -7.75
CA ALA A 567 -17.75 18.06 -6.41
C ALA A 567 -18.51 17.25 -5.36
N SER A 568 -17.84 16.99 -4.25
CA SER A 568 -18.42 16.35 -3.05
C SER A 568 -19.61 17.12 -2.46
N ASN A 569 -19.67 18.44 -2.63
CA ASN A 569 -20.73 19.31 -2.10
C ASN A 569 -20.92 20.60 -2.92
N PRO A 570 -22.02 21.34 -2.72
CA PRO A 570 -22.33 22.56 -3.49
C PRO A 570 -21.39 23.74 -3.25
N VAL A 571 -20.75 23.81 -2.07
CA VAL A 571 -19.80 24.88 -1.73
C VAL A 571 -18.53 24.69 -2.56
N ALA A 572 -17.99 23.47 -2.59
CA ALA A 572 -16.83 23.11 -3.38
C ALA A 572 -17.04 23.34 -4.89
N ALA A 573 -18.19 22.93 -5.42
CA ALA A 573 -18.56 23.18 -6.82
C ALA A 573 -18.61 24.69 -7.16
N ARG A 574 -19.15 25.50 -6.25
CA ARG A 574 -19.23 26.95 -6.43
C ARG A 574 -17.86 27.61 -6.41
N GLN A 575 -17.01 27.24 -5.45
CA GLN A 575 -15.65 27.78 -5.35
C GLN A 575 -14.84 27.49 -6.61
N CYS A 576 -14.87 26.25 -7.11
CA CYS A 576 -14.21 25.89 -8.37
C CYS A 576 -14.70 26.75 -9.55
N ARG A 577 -16.01 27.01 -9.62
CA ARG A 577 -16.59 27.81 -10.70
C ARG A 577 -16.20 29.28 -10.60
N GLU A 578 -16.20 29.85 -9.39
CA GLU A 578 -15.79 31.25 -9.18
C GLU A 578 -14.34 31.48 -9.63
N LEU A 579 -13.48 30.47 -9.46
CA LEU A 579 -12.09 30.49 -9.92
C LEU A 579 -11.94 30.58 -11.45
N GLU A 580 -12.91 30.15 -12.24
CA GLU A 580 -12.85 30.31 -13.71
C GLU A 580 -12.78 31.78 -14.15
N SER A 581 -13.37 32.67 -13.35
CA SER A 581 -13.37 34.13 -13.56
C SER A 581 -12.40 34.88 -12.65
N ALA A 582 -11.78 34.19 -11.70
CA ALA A 582 -10.84 34.80 -10.75
C ALA A 582 -9.56 35.25 -11.44
N ASP A 583 -8.92 36.26 -10.86
CA ASP A 583 -7.60 36.75 -11.26
C ASP A 583 -6.55 35.62 -11.11
N GLU A 584 -5.49 35.68 -11.92
CA GLU A 584 -4.42 34.67 -11.92
C GLU A 584 -3.77 34.48 -10.53
N ALA A 585 -3.72 35.54 -9.72
CA ALA A 585 -3.19 35.50 -8.36
C ALA A 585 -4.04 34.69 -7.36
N GLU A 586 -5.32 34.45 -7.66
CA GLU A 586 -6.21 33.61 -6.84
C GLU A 586 -6.14 32.13 -7.25
N ARG A 587 -5.54 31.87 -8.42
CA ARG A 587 -5.35 30.52 -8.93
C ARG A 587 -4.04 29.93 -8.43
N TRP A 588 -4.01 28.62 -8.39
CA TRP A 588 -2.80 27.87 -8.18
C TRP A 588 -1.81 28.23 -9.28
N ALA A 589 -0.75 28.88 -8.86
CA ALA A 589 0.47 28.99 -9.63
C ALA A 589 1.46 28.03 -9.00
N ALA A 590 2.17 27.27 -9.84
CA ALA A 590 3.39 26.64 -9.37
C ALA A 590 4.29 27.76 -8.84
N GLY A 591 4.66 27.72 -7.56
CA GLY A 591 5.64 28.65 -7.00
C GLY A 591 6.89 28.66 -7.87
N SER A 592 7.66 29.75 -7.91
CA SER A 592 8.79 29.92 -8.84
C SER A 592 9.71 28.69 -8.90
N ASP A 593 9.96 28.08 -7.74
CA ASP A 593 10.83 26.92 -7.60
C ASP A 593 10.20 25.66 -8.19
N LEU A 594 8.89 25.44 -7.97
CA LEU A 594 8.14 24.33 -8.56
C LEU A 594 8.00 24.51 -10.07
N ALA A 595 7.68 25.72 -10.53
CA ALA A 595 7.53 26.04 -11.94
C ALA A 595 8.83 25.78 -12.73
N ALA A 596 9.99 26.08 -12.13
CA ALA A 596 11.29 25.82 -12.73
C ALA A 596 11.63 24.32 -12.86
N ARG A 597 10.94 23.44 -12.12
CA ARG A 597 11.15 21.98 -12.09
C ARG A 597 10.18 21.23 -13.01
N LEU A 598 9.11 21.87 -13.48
CA LEU A 598 8.09 21.22 -14.30
C LEU A 598 8.57 21.07 -15.76
N PRO A 599 8.32 19.90 -16.39
CA PRO A 599 8.60 19.73 -17.81
C PRO A 599 7.70 20.64 -18.64
N SER A 600 8.22 21.13 -19.77
CA SER A 600 7.45 21.98 -20.69
C SER A 600 6.33 21.24 -21.43
N ASP A 601 6.42 19.91 -21.49
CA ASP A 601 5.53 19.01 -22.22
C ASP A 601 4.80 18.04 -21.28
N LEU A 602 4.12 18.63 -20.31
CA LEU A 602 3.35 17.91 -19.31
C LEU A 602 2.12 17.21 -19.91
N THR A 603 1.98 15.92 -19.65
CA THR A 603 0.75 15.16 -19.88
C THR A 603 0.00 14.92 -18.58
N MET A 604 0.74 14.76 -17.48
CA MET A 604 0.15 14.49 -16.16
C MET A 604 1.01 15.13 -15.08
N MET A 605 0.39 15.70 -14.06
CA MET A 605 1.03 16.28 -12.87
C MET A 605 0.26 15.88 -11.63
N PHE A 606 0.97 15.54 -10.57
CA PHE A 606 0.42 15.41 -9.22
C PHE A 606 1.32 16.18 -8.26
N VAL A 607 0.72 17.00 -7.43
CA VAL A 607 1.38 17.69 -6.33
C VAL A 607 0.68 17.27 -5.06
N THR A 608 1.46 16.87 -4.05
CA THR A 608 0.96 16.58 -2.70
C THR A 608 1.90 17.19 -1.68
N ASP A 609 1.36 17.86 -0.68
CA ASP A 609 2.16 18.46 0.39
C ASP A 609 2.11 17.58 1.65
N PRO A 610 3.12 16.71 1.88
CA PRO A 610 3.14 15.86 3.06
C PRO A 610 3.38 16.65 4.36
N SER A 611 3.77 17.93 4.31
CA SER A 611 4.11 18.75 5.48
C SER A 611 2.97 18.90 6.50
N ARG A 612 1.73 18.68 6.04
CA ARG A 612 0.50 18.73 6.84
C ARG A 612 0.15 17.39 7.48
N THR A 613 0.37 16.27 6.78
CA THR A 613 -0.15 14.95 7.17
C THR A 613 0.93 14.01 7.69
N LEU A 614 2.12 14.03 7.08
CA LEU A 614 3.20 13.10 7.40
C LEU A 614 3.72 13.24 8.84
N PRO A 615 3.92 14.46 9.40
CA PRO A 615 4.36 14.58 10.78
C PRO A 615 3.38 13.97 11.80
N GLU A 616 2.07 14.12 11.56
CA GLU A 616 1.03 13.52 12.39
C GLU A 616 0.97 12.00 12.20
N ALA A 617 1.09 11.53 10.96
CA ALA A 617 1.14 10.09 10.64
C ALA A 617 2.32 9.41 11.33
N ILE A 618 3.51 9.99 11.29
CA ILE A 618 4.71 9.48 11.97
C ILE A 618 4.49 9.40 13.48
N ALA A 619 3.92 10.46 14.09
CA ALA A 619 3.62 10.45 15.52
C ALA A 619 2.61 9.36 15.91
N SER A 620 1.69 8.99 15.02
CA SER A 620 0.68 7.93 15.24
C SER A 620 1.13 6.51 14.86
N LEU A 621 2.30 6.36 14.22
CA LEU A 621 2.78 5.08 13.69
C LEU A 621 2.85 3.95 14.75
N PRO A 622 3.33 4.19 15.99
CA PRO A 622 3.36 3.14 17.01
C PRO A 622 1.97 2.55 17.29
N ASP A 623 0.96 3.42 17.40
CA ASP A 623 -0.42 3.01 17.68
C ASP A 623 -1.02 2.23 16.51
N ALA A 624 -0.77 2.69 15.27
CA ALA A 624 -1.24 2.03 14.06
C ALA A 624 -0.66 0.61 13.91
N LEU A 625 0.63 0.41 14.23
CA LEU A 625 1.27 -0.90 14.17
C LEU A 625 0.78 -1.84 15.28
N ASN A 626 0.59 -1.33 16.49
CA ASN A 626 -0.02 -2.10 17.57
C ASN A 626 -1.43 -2.57 17.21
N LEU A 627 -2.24 -1.71 16.56
CA LEU A 627 -3.56 -2.08 16.08
C LEU A 627 -3.50 -3.15 14.97
N ALA A 628 -2.50 -3.08 14.07
CA ALA A 628 -2.35 -4.04 12.99
C ALA A 628 -1.91 -5.44 13.47
N MET A 629 -1.04 -5.49 14.49
CA MET A 629 -0.60 -6.75 15.09
C MET A 629 -1.63 -7.35 16.04
N HIS A 630 -2.37 -6.48 16.73
CA HIS A 630 -3.42 -6.85 17.68
C HIS A 630 -4.76 -6.27 17.22
N PRO A 631 -5.29 -6.72 16.07
CA PRO A 631 -6.58 -6.24 15.60
C PRO A 631 -7.60 -6.48 16.72
N PRO A 632 -8.44 -5.48 17.05
CA PRO A 632 -9.42 -5.64 18.10
C PRO A 632 -10.24 -6.88 17.77
N ALA A 633 -10.40 -7.77 18.75
CA ALA A 633 -11.18 -8.98 18.56
C ALA A 633 -12.50 -8.59 17.91
N THR A 634 -12.77 -9.10 16.72
CA THR A 634 -14.00 -8.80 15.99
C THR A 634 -15.14 -9.06 16.97
N PRO A 635 -15.92 -8.03 17.38
CA PRO A 635 -16.98 -8.24 18.34
C PRO A 635 -17.82 -9.40 17.80
N PRO A 636 -18.13 -10.41 18.63
CA PRO A 636 -18.90 -11.56 18.17
C PRO A 636 -20.10 -10.99 17.45
N ALA A 637 -20.23 -11.27 16.15
CA ALA A 637 -21.26 -10.66 15.32
C ALA A 637 -22.56 -10.80 16.09
N THR A 638 -23.04 -9.70 16.68
CA THR A 638 -24.28 -9.70 17.43
C THR A 638 -25.27 -10.10 16.38
N ALA A 639 -25.70 -11.36 16.42
CA ALA A 639 -26.60 -11.92 15.46
C ALA A 639 -27.81 -11.00 15.49
N PHE A 640 -27.88 -10.10 14.50
CA PHE A 640 -29.07 -9.34 14.23
C PHE A 640 -30.12 -10.40 14.01
N GLY A 641 -31.00 -10.55 15.01
CA GLY A 641 -31.85 -11.72 15.16
C GLY A 641 -32.56 -12.02 13.87
N GLY A 642 -32.04 -13.01 13.13
CA GLY A 642 -32.78 -13.61 12.04
C GLY A 642 -34.07 -14.16 12.63
N PRO A 643 -35.25 -13.85 12.06
CA PRO A 643 -36.49 -14.41 12.55
C PRO A 643 -36.36 -15.94 12.55
N ALA A 644 -36.71 -16.56 13.67
CA ALA A 644 -36.64 -17.99 13.88
C ALA A 644 -37.21 -18.73 12.66
N GLY A 645 -36.32 -19.39 11.92
CA GLY A 645 -36.68 -20.25 10.80
C GLY A 645 -37.52 -21.40 11.34
N GLY A 646 -38.82 -21.37 11.07
CA GLY A 646 -39.72 -22.49 11.28
C GLY A 646 -39.33 -23.64 10.37
N GLY A 647 -38.58 -24.60 10.92
CA GLY A 647 -38.33 -25.89 10.28
C GLY A 647 -39.61 -26.70 10.19
N SER A 648 -40.06 -26.95 8.97
CA SER A 648 -41.09 -27.94 8.65
C SER A 648 -40.48 -29.34 8.75
N ASP A 649 -40.66 -29.94 9.91
CA ASP A 649 -40.32 -31.34 10.15
C ASP A 649 -41.39 -32.25 9.49
N ARG A 650 -41.03 -32.90 8.37
CA ARG A 650 -41.81 -33.98 7.76
C ARG A 650 -41.01 -35.27 7.78
N GLY A 651 -41.28 -36.07 8.81
CA GLY A 651 -41.45 -37.51 8.66
C GLY A 651 -40.50 -38.38 9.47
N ARG A 652 -41.03 -38.95 10.58
CA ARG A 652 -40.97 -40.40 10.88
C ARG A 652 -41.75 -40.75 12.17
N PRO A 653 -42.12 -42.04 12.36
CA PRO A 653 -43.41 -42.41 12.92
C PRO A 653 -43.42 -42.70 14.43
N MET A 654 -44.60 -42.46 15.00
CA MET A 654 -45.29 -43.17 16.10
C MET A 654 -44.42 -44.05 17.01
N SER A 655 -44.16 -43.56 18.21
CA SER A 655 -43.93 -44.38 19.40
C SER A 655 -44.90 -43.92 20.49
N SER A 656 -45.75 -44.86 20.88
CA SER A 656 -46.79 -44.75 21.90
C SER A 656 -46.21 -44.81 23.32
N GLY A 657 -46.55 -43.84 24.17
CA GLY A 657 -46.31 -43.89 25.62
C GLY A 657 -47.12 -42.81 26.37
N PRO A 658 -47.60 -43.06 27.61
CA PRO A 658 -48.85 -42.50 28.13
C PRO A 658 -48.69 -41.24 29.01
N PRO A 659 -49.81 -40.58 29.42
CA PRO A 659 -49.84 -39.18 29.79
C PRO A 659 -49.76 -38.91 31.30
N GLY A 660 -49.14 -37.79 31.65
CA GLY A 660 -49.33 -37.05 32.90
C GLY A 660 -48.83 -35.62 32.63
N GLY A 661 -49.49 -34.53 32.97
CA GLY A 661 -50.54 -34.27 33.95
C GLY A 661 -50.16 -32.95 34.63
N GLY A 662 -51.06 -31.95 34.64
CA GLY A 662 -50.92 -30.70 35.39
C GLY A 662 -50.35 -29.53 34.58
N SER A 663 -51.12 -28.47 34.32
CA SER A 663 -51.37 -27.30 35.20
C SER A 663 -50.12 -26.40 35.29
N SER A 664 -50.13 -25.08 35.16
CA SER A 664 -51.17 -24.04 35.25
C SER A 664 -50.50 -22.69 34.95
N SER A 665 -51.33 -21.64 34.81
CA SER A 665 -51.04 -20.23 35.15
C SER A 665 -49.84 -19.56 34.45
N GLY A 666 -50.00 -18.61 33.53
CA GLY A 666 -50.90 -17.46 33.56
C GLY A 666 -50.14 -16.24 34.08
N SER A 667 -50.05 -15.18 33.28
CA SER A 667 -50.13 -13.80 33.79
C SER A 667 -50.23 -12.81 32.63
N ARG A 668 -51.22 -11.92 32.74
CA ARG A 668 -51.55 -10.82 31.85
C ARG A 668 -50.98 -9.52 32.43
N GLY A 669 -50.66 -8.59 31.53
CA GLY A 669 -50.58 -7.14 31.75
C GLY A 669 -49.96 -6.54 30.50
N SER A 670 -50.65 -5.89 29.55
CA SER A 670 -51.68 -4.85 29.61
C SER A 670 -51.24 -3.62 30.40
N PHE A 671 -50.56 -2.69 29.74
CA PHE A 671 -50.76 -1.25 29.96
C PHE A 671 -50.76 -0.51 28.63
N ASP A 672 -51.74 0.38 28.56
CA ASP A 672 -52.24 1.16 27.45
C ASP A 672 -51.89 2.64 27.69
N SER A 673 -52.04 3.44 26.64
CA SER A 673 -52.22 4.90 26.63
C SER A 673 -50.95 5.74 26.87
N SER A 674 -50.81 6.97 26.39
CA SER A 674 -51.43 7.71 25.28
C SER A 674 -50.63 9.02 25.11
N SER A 675 -50.90 9.69 24.00
CA SER A 675 -50.37 10.95 23.47
C SER A 675 -50.20 12.13 24.44
N ARG A 676 -49.22 13.01 24.14
CA ARG A 676 -49.40 14.44 23.75
C ARG A 676 -48.07 15.21 23.74
N SER A 677 -47.76 15.81 22.59
CA SER A 677 -46.99 17.07 22.46
C SER A 677 -47.95 18.26 22.79
N PRO A 678 -47.55 19.57 22.85
CA PRO A 678 -46.23 20.20 22.64
C PRO A 678 -45.90 21.34 23.65
N GLY A 679 -44.71 21.96 23.55
CA GLY A 679 -44.51 23.35 24.02
C GLY A 679 -43.12 23.75 24.51
N SER A 680 -42.38 24.48 23.65
CA SER A 680 -41.54 25.68 23.85
C SER A 680 -40.59 25.88 25.06
N PRO A 681 -39.57 26.76 24.91
CA PRO A 681 -38.27 26.67 25.56
C PRO A 681 -38.18 27.47 26.87
N GLY A 682 -37.32 27.03 27.77
CA GLY A 682 -36.96 27.75 28.98
C GLY A 682 -35.51 27.50 29.36
N GLU A 683 -34.73 28.58 29.36
CA GLU A 683 -33.42 28.72 29.99
C GLU A 683 -33.44 28.16 31.42
N TYR A 684 -32.42 27.41 31.82
CA TYR A 684 -31.96 27.42 33.21
C TYR A 684 -30.50 26.96 33.29
N SER A 685 -29.63 27.91 33.60
CA SER A 685 -28.31 27.70 34.17
C SER A 685 -28.46 27.04 35.55
N GLY A 686 -27.72 25.97 35.81
CA GLY A 686 -27.75 25.29 37.10
C GLY A 686 -26.46 24.52 37.34
N SER A 687 -25.48 25.20 37.93
CA SER A 687 -24.34 24.65 38.65
C SER A 687 -24.77 23.59 39.67
N GLY A 688 -24.06 22.47 39.73
CA GLY A 688 -24.24 21.46 40.75
C GLY A 688 -22.97 20.62 40.91
N GLU A 689 -22.08 21.09 41.79
CA GLU A 689 -21.07 20.28 42.45
C GLU A 689 -21.71 19.03 43.07
N TYR A 690 -21.13 17.85 42.84
CA TYR A 690 -21.21 16.74 43.79
C TYR A 690 -19.84 16.09 43.96
N SER A 691 -19.25 16.45 45.09
CA SER A 691 -18.22 15.74 45.82
C SER A 691 -18.81 14.50 46.52
N GLY A 692 -18.00 13.45 46.63
CA GLY A 692 -18.05 12.53 47.76
C GLY A 692 -18.54 11.12 47.45
N GLY A 693 -17.73 10.13 47.83
CA GLY A 693 -18.20 8.74 47.89
C GLY A 693 -17.14 7.66 47.98
N ALA A 694 -16.18 7.78 48.91
CA ALA A 694 -15.37 6.65 49.34
C ALA A 694 -16.27 5.61 50.04
N GLY A 695 -16.22 4.36 49.57
CA GLY A 695 -17.01 3.25 50.10
C GLY A 695 -16.19 1.96 50.11
N SER A 696 -15.43 1.77 51.17
CA SER A 696 -14.79 0.52 51.56
C SER A 696 -15.82 -0.57 51.87
N SER A 697 -15.65 -1.76 51.30
CA SER A 697 -16.28 -2.99 51.83
C SER A 697 -15.24 -4.10 51.91
N ALA A 698 -14.79 -4.33 53.15
CA ALA A 698 -14.08 -5.53 53.57
C ALA A 698 -15.04 -6.72 53.52
N GLY A 699 -14.64 -7.79 52.83
CA GLY A 699 -15.32 -9.07 52.83
C GLY A 699 -14.29 -10.17 53.04
N ALA A 700 -14.11 -10.56 54.31
CA ALA A 700 -13.35 -11.73 54.69
C ALA A 700 -14.11 -13.00 54.28
N ASN A 701 -13.46 -13.91 53.56
CA ASN A 701 -13.83 -15.32 53.61
C ASN A 701 -12.59 -16.19 53.40
N GLN A 702 -12.07 -16.72 54.51
CA GLN A 702 -11.13 -17.84 54.55
C GLN A 702 -11.92 -19.12 54.32
N SER A 703 -11.55 -19.90 53.31
CA SER A 703 -11.73 -21.34 53.34
C SER A 703 -10.49 -22.01 52.75
N GLY A 704 -9.81 -22.79 53.59
CA GLY A 704 -8.65 -23.57 53.23
C GLY A 704 -9.05 -24.73 52.32
N GLY A 705 -8.30 -24.89 51.23
CA GLY A 705 -8.38 -26.01 50.31
C GLY A 705 -6.98 -26.56 50.07
N SER A 706 -6.78 -27.79 50.51
CA SER A 706 -5.58 -28.62 50.42
C SER A 706 -4.96 -28.68 49.02
N GLY A 707 -3.64 -28.57 48.98
CA GLY A 707 -2.82 -28.60 47.78
C GLY A 707 -2.83 -29.93 47.01
N GLY A 708 -2.86 -29.79 45.69
CA GLY A 708 -2.29 -30.74 44.74
C GLY A 708 -1.27 -29.99 43.89
N PRO A 709 -0.20 -30.65 43.41
CA PRO A 709 0.82 -30.02 42.57
C PRO A 709 0.18 -29.60 41.24
N GLN A 710 -0.12 -28.32 41.12
CA GLN A 710 -0.62 -27.71 39.89
C GLN A 710 0.56 -27.64 38.91
N ALA A 711 0.51 -28.47 37.87
CA ALA A 711 1.44 -28.39 36.76
C ALA A 711 1.46 -26.94 36.26
N GLY A 712 2.64 -26.31 36.29
CA GLY A 712 2.82 -24.91 35.95
C GLY A 712 2.42 -24.64 34.50
N ALA A 713 1.17 -24.24 34.30
CA ALA A 713 0.73 -23.64 33.06
C ALA A 713 1.50 -22.32 32.95
N THR A 714 2.55 -22.30 32.14
CA THR A 714 3.16 -21.06 31.66
C THR A 714 2.04 -20.23 31.05
N SER A 715 1.71 -19.10 31.69
CA SER A 715 0.79 -18.12 31.11
C SER A 715 1.20 -17.89 29.66
N PRO A 716 0.27 -17.93 28.69
CA PRO A 716 0.60 -17.61 27.31
C PRO A 716 1.32 -16.26 27.32
N ALA A 717 2.53 -16.23 26.75
CA ALA A 717 3.30 -15.00 26.66
C ALA A 717 2.39 -13.93 26.03
N GLU A 718 2.24 -12.79 26.72
CA GLU A 718 1.43 -11.70 26.18
C GLU A 718 1.97 -11.34 24.80
N PRO A 719 1.09 -11.19 23.80
CA PRO A 719 1.53 -10.95 22.44
C PRO A 719 2.32 -9.65 22.41
N GLY A 720 3.51 -9.68 21.80
CA GLY A 720 4.47 -8.58 21.84
C GLY A 720 3.82 -7.26 21.42
N THR A 721 3.75 -6.30 22.32
CA THR A 721 3.32 -4.93 22.01
C THR A 721 4.53 -4.14 21.56
N ILE A 722 4.46 -3.48 20.41
CA ILE A 722 5.50 -2.53 19.98
C ILE A 722 5.45 -1.33 20.93
N ARG A 723 6.57 -1.04 21.59
CA ARG A 723 6.75 0.08 22.51
C ARG A 723 7.88 0.95 22.01
N ILE A 724 7.56 2.04 21.35
CA ILE A 724 8.56 3.04 20.97
C ILE A 724 8.83 3.94 22.17
N ASP A 725 10.10 4.16 22.50
CA ASP A 725 10.50 5.17 23.47
C ASP A 725 9.96 6.55 23.01
N PRO A 726 9.11 7.23 23.80
CA PRO A 726 8.55 8.52 23.42
C PRO A 726 9.60 9.58 23.06
N SER A 727 10.82 9.48 23.58
CA SER A 727 11.92 10.40 23.25
C SER A 727 12.47 10.21 21.84
N LEU A 728 12.19 9.06 21.20
CA LEU A 728 12.54 8.80 19.80
C LEU A 728 11.51 9.35 18.82
N ILE A 729 10.30 9.70 19.27
CA ILE A 729 9.26 10.27 18.40
C ILE A 729 9.64 11.72 18.08
N PRO A 730 9.99 12.03 16.82
CA PRO A 730 10.38 13.39 16.44
C PRO A 730 9.20 14.36 16.60
N SER A 731 9.49 15.60 17.00
CA SER A 731 8.46 16.64 16.99
C SER A 731 7.97 16.92 15.57
N SER A 732 6.69 17.26 15.42
CA SER A 732 6.12 17.53 14.10
C SER A 732 6.81 18.68 13.36
N ASP A 733 7.24 19.72 14.09
CA ASP A 733 7.96 20.85 13.52
C ASP A 733 9.37 20.47 13.06
N ALA A 734 10.06 19.59 13.80
CA ALA A 734 11.37 19.09 13.38
C ALA A 734 11.31 18.34 12.04
N ILE A 735 10.26 17.54 11.81
CA ILE A 735 10.06 16.88 10.51
C ILE A 735 9.65 17.91 9.45
N ARG A 736 8.70 18.79 9.78
CA ARG A 736 8.13 19.76 8.83
C ARG A 736 9.19 20.65 8.19
N ASN A 737 10.25 21.00 8.93
CA ASN A 737 11.35 21.83 8.42
C ASN A 737 12.10 21.24 7.22
N PHE A 738 12.00 19.93 6.99
CA PHE A 738 12.61 19.25 5.85
C PHE A 738 11.61 18.89 4.76
N LEU A 739 10.30 18.97 5.04
CA LEU A 739 9.26 18.57 4.09
C LEU A 739 8.98 19.70 3.11
N PHE A 740 8.86 19.34 1.84
CA PHE A 740 8.39 20.20 0.77
C PHE A 740 7.35 19.45 -0.08
N PRO A 741 6.55 20.15 -0.89
CA PRO A 741 5.57 19.51 -1.76
C PRO A 741 6.23 18.49 -2.68
N ALA A 742 5.75 17.25 -2.64
CA ALA A 742 6.13 16.23 -3.58
C ALA A 742 5.47 16.49 -4.94
N LEU A 743 6.23 16.31 -6.01
CA LEU A 743 5.81 16.53 -7.38
C LEU A 743 6.03 15.26 -8.19
N TYR A 744 4.99 14.80 -8.88
CA TYR A 744 5.06 13.71 -9.85
C TYR A 744 4.60 14.21 -11.21
N THR A 745 5.36 13.91 -12.25
CA THR A 745 5.03 14.32 -13.61
C THR A 745 5.17 13.19 -14.59
N VAL A 746 4.31 13.16 -15.60
CA VAL A 746 4.50 12.38 -16.81
C VAL A 746 4.67 13.36 -17.96
N SER A 747 5.81 13.29 -18.64
CA SER A 747 6.06 13.97 -19.90
C SER A 747 6.24 12.97 -21.03
N VAL A 748 5.84 13.38 -22.21
CA VAL A 748 5.77 12.52 -23.39
C VAL A 748 6.32 13.28 -24.61
N ASP A 749 7.40 12.76 -25.20
CA ASP A 749 8.06 13.33 -26.38
C ASP A 749 8.10 12.32 -27.54
N ASP A 750 8.87 12.58 -28.60
CA ASP A 750 8.97 11.66 -29.73
C ASP A 750 9.79 10.39 -29.42
N GLN A 751 10.58 10.40 -28.34
CA GLN A 751 11.49 9.32 -27.96
C GLN A 751 10.87 8.34 -26.97
N GLY A 752 9.98 8.80 -26.09
CA GLY A 752 9.39 7.94 -25.09
C GLY A 752 8.53 8.66 -24.06
N ILE A 753 8.29 7.96 -22.97
CA ILE A 753 7.55 8.45 -21.82
C ILE A 753 8.54 8.61 -20.69
N ARG A 754 8.49 9.74 -19.99
CA ARG A 754 9.32 10.04 -18.84
C ARG A 754 8.41 10.34 -17.65
N LEU A 755 8.57 9.53 -16.61
CA LEU A 755 7.87 9.70 -15.36
C LEU A 755 8.89 10.16 -14.32
N GLU A 756 8.61 11.28 -13.67
CA GLU A 756 9.48 11.84 -12.62
C GLU A 756 8.72 11.93 -11.31
N GLY A 757 9.41 11.66 -10.21
CA GLY A 757 8.94 11.91 -8.84
C GLY A 757 10.00 12.65 -8.06
N ARG A 758 9.67 13.84 -7.56
CA ARG A 758 10.49 14.69 -6.69
C ARG A 758 9.87 14.71 -5.30
N GLU A 759 10.60 14.22 -4.31
CA GLU A 759 10.07 13.98 -2.97
C GLU A 759 11.13 14.28 -1.90
N THR A 760 10.70 14.54 -0.66
CA THR A 760 11.63 14.71 0.47
C THR A 760 12.32 13.40 0.87
N LEU A 761 11.52 12.35 1.02
CA LEU A 761 12.00 10.99 1.25
C LEU A 761 11.64 10.18 0.00
N PRO A 762 12.47 9.20 -0.41
CA PRO A 762 12.04 8.22 -1.40
C PRO A 762 10.84 7.47 -0.81
N ALA A 763 9.65 7.91 -1.16
CA ALA A 763 8.45 7.27 -0.70
C ALA A 763 8.26 6.03 -1.58
N GLN A 764 7.64 4.98 -1.03
CA GLN A 764 7.10 3.91 -1.88
C GLN A 764 6.17 4.49 -2.97
N TRP A 765 5.67 5.71 -2.75
CA TRP A 765 4.88 6.54 -3.64
C TRP A 765 5.66 7.06 -4.86
N GLY A 766 6.99 7.00 -4.91
CA GLY A 766 7.71 7.26 -6.16
C GLY A 766 7.30 6.27 -7.26
N VAL A 767 7.35 4.97 -6.96
CA VAL A 767 6.96 3.91 -7.91
C VAL A 767 5.46 3.59 -7.81
N SER A 768 4.90 3.50 -6.60
CA SER A 768 3.48 3.23 -6.39
C SER A 768 2.59 4.45 -6.52
N GLY A 769 3.11 5.68 -6.46
CA GLY A 769 2.39 6.93 -6.72
C GLY A 769 2.40 7.29 -8.20
N ILE A 770 3.46 6.93 -8.94
CA ILE A 770 3.36 6.75 -10.40
C ILE A 770 2.29 5.70 -10.72
N GLY A 771 2.36 4.53 -10.06
CA GLY A 771 1.36 3.46 -10.18
C GLY A 771 -0.05 3.91 -9.79
N ARG A 772 -0.21 4.72 -8.74
CA ARG A 772 -1.49 5.28 -8.29
C ARG A 772 -1.96 6.39 -9.21
N GLY A 773 -1.07 7.24 -9.71
CA GLY A 773 -1.39 8.24 -10.72
C GLY A 773 -1.98 7.58 -11.97
N LEU A 774 -1.38 6.47 -12.42
CA LEU A 774 -1.91 5.64 -13.50
C LEU A 774 -3.13 4.82 -13.08
N SER A 775 -3.25 4.39 -11.82
CA SER A 775 -4.38 3.59 -11.36
C SER A 775 -5.59 4.42 -10.94
N ILE A 776 -5.45 5.70 -10.62
CA ILE A 776 -6.56 6.59 -10.23
C ILE A 776 -7.60 6.65 -11.35
N PRO A 777 -7.26 6.92 -12.64
CA PRO A 777 -8.27 6.88 -13.69
C PRO A 777 -8.91 5.49 -13.83
N LEU A 778 -8.18 4.39 -13.54
CA LEU A 778 -8.70 3.02 -13.65
C LEU A 778 -9.53 2.55 -12.43
N GLN A 779 -9.22 3.01 -11.22
CA GLN A 779 -9.89 2.62 -9.97
C GLN A 779 -11.14 3.43 -9.68
N SER A 780 -11.28 4.63 -10.26
CA SER A 780 -12.50 5.42 -10.14
C SER A 780 -13.69 4.91 -10.98
N PHE A 781 -13.52 3.81 -11.73
CA PHE A 781 -14.64 3.14 -12.41
C PHE A 781 -15.28 2.07 -11.49
N PRO A 782 -16.52 2.28 -10.99
CA PRO A 782 -17.22 1.29 -10.20
C PRO A 782 -17.60 0.07 -11.07
N GLY A 783 -16.87 -1.04 -10.93
CA GLY A 783 -17.19 -2.31 -11.60
C GLY A 783 -16.04 -3.31 -11.78
N VAL A 784 -14.79 -2.88 -11.62
CA VAL A 784 -13.60 -3.70 -12.00
C VAL A 784 -13.04 -4.56 -10.83
N GLY A 785 -13.54 -4.39 -9.60
CA GLY A 785 -12.95 -5.02 -8.40
C GLY A 785 -13.66 -6.25 -7.82
N GLY A 786 -14.55 -6.93 -8.56
CA GLY A 786 -15.41 -7.97 -8.00
C GLY A 786 -15.63 -9.18 -8.91
N GLY A 787 -14.55 -9.87 -9.30
CA GLY A 787 -14.61 -11.19 -9.92
C GLY A 787 -13.37 -11.98 -9.53
N ASP A 788 -13.59 -13.20 -9.02
CA ASP A 788 -12.60 -14.14 -8.46
C ASP A 788 -11.32 -14.36 -9.28
#